data_AF-A0A673A5Y5-F1
#
_entry.id   AF-A0A673A5Y5-F1
#
_cell.length_a   1.000
_cell.length_b   1.000
_cell.length_c   1.000
_cell.angle_alpha   90.00
_cell.angle_beta   90.00
_cell.angle_gamma   90.00
#
_symmetry.space_group_name_H-M   'P 1'
#
loop_
_entity.id
_entity.type
_entity.pdbx_description
1 polymer ?
#
loop_
_entity_poly.entity_id
_entity_poly.type
_entity_poly.pdbx_seq_one_letter_code
_entity_poly.pdbx_strand_id
1 'polypeptide(L)'
;PLLFFLLFFFLPLLLFLFAQDVCSLGACYPPSGDLLLGRSQRLQASSTCGLMGSEVYCTPYQQRRMKCCPCDSRNPDSQLAHTVQDVLSTAGPDRWWQSRKGVSPVTLQLDLGNLFQLDNLVLSFKGPRPSALVIEKTEDGGRTWQPAVYMATDCHRAFPGVSTTTPLTLDQTYCYTLPPTGGNPYQDHTYMYVPVPKSQKIEDVSGVTGLRVRLMELGDVPRLPGRALSQFYALKEMRVMGRCMCHGHAHRCLPETHNNLASNGIQVCSWVCDCQHNTAGVNCERCADLYNDLPWRPAEEDHTHTCKRCECNNHAQRCRFDPVVFEASGRTSGGVCENCMHHTTGPKCDRCAAGYQPNPRSRMDRPDACIRCVCSADGTVNGSGCEDVTGSCRCKANVDGPRCERCKSGFYGLNGADPLGCSKCSCSPDGSLSDVCDPVTGQCLCRPHFHGRTCNTCAKGFWKPIGSTHCKACGCDATNSLSDACDQSSGQCQCRPGFGGRTCAGCADGAFGDPLIGCQLCRCNLEGTIPEVCDKLTGACQCRPGVTGTRCDSCGRERCSSFPDCPSCPSCFFTLDAQMQNLSSVLNGLSVGFPAPPGGSGDPGNFGPRIHALESSLNRIRNSIHLPPDAASQTLNVLMSLSGTFNTIKDAYKESKDAANKVDATKDTVQQSADVREDALNLRNQVQLPNIRDLNKLNHSMASGPNLTPVAKQVCGSLRSEPCTPLQCDGGDFCPPEGTPPCEKGKKCIGALPLSKWAMTDAQDVKEIHSLRTLFDDVQLQDTQDRTNQVRDSAGKLNNRVKKARHELEGDLTDTRNVVKELKDFLSGRIHQHQCIEGSLAIFQYF
;
A
#
# COMPACT_ATOMS: atom_id res chain seq x y z
N PRO A 1 -33.55 45.60 -58.57
CA PRO A 1 -32.12 45.69 -58.97
C PRO A 1 -31.17 45.99 -57.79
N LEU A 2 -31.39 47.08 -57.02
CA LEU A 2 -30.54 47.41 -55.85
C LEU A 2 -30.64 46.40 -54.70
N LEU A 3 -31.84 45.86 -54.43
CA LEU A 3 -32.03 44.86 -53.36
C LEU A 3 -31.32 43.53 -53.68
N PHE A 4 -31.24 43.17 -54.96
CA PHE A 4 -30.56 41.96 -55.43
C PHE A 4 -29.03 42.12 -55.37
N PHE A 5 -28.52 43.34 -55.59
CA PHE A 5 -27.10 43.66 -55.46
C PHE A 5 -26.64 43.66 -53.99
N LEU A 6 -27.49 44.14 -53.07
CA LEU A 6 -27.22 44.07 -51.62
C LEU A 6 -27.24 42.62 -51.10
N LEU A 7 -28.18 41.77 -51.52
CA LEU A 7 -28.26 40.38 -51.07
C LEU A 7 -27.17 39.47 -51.68
N PHE A 8 -26.73 39.70 -52.92
CA PHE A 8 -25.71 38.84 -53.54
C PHE A 8 -24.26 39.26 -53.26
N PHE A 9 -23.99 40.54 -52.97
CA PHE A 9 -22.62 41.01 -52.71
C PHE A 9 -22.34 41.35 -51.24
N PHE A 10 -23.32 41.82 -50.45
CA PHE A 10 -23.09 42.12 -49.03
C PHE A 10 -23.34 40.92 -48.10
N LEU A 11 -24.21 39.97 -48.46
CA LEU A 11 -24.46 38.79 -47.64
C LEU A 11 -23.25 37.82 -47.59
N PRO A 12 -22.53 37.55 -48.69
CA PRO A 12 -21.28 36.79 -48.62
C PRO A 12 -20.19 37.55 -47.87
N LEU A 13 -20.17 38.89 -47.95
CA LEU A 13 -19.21 39.74 -47.23
C LEU A 13 -19.51 39.76 -45.72
N LEU A 14 -20.79 39.79 -45.32
CA LEU A 14 -21.22 39.61 -43.94
C LEU A 14 -20.92 38.19 -43.45
N LEU A 15 -21.24 37.15 -44.23
CA LEU A 15 -20.94 35.76 -43.88
C LEU A 15 -19.42 35.49 -43.79
N PHE A 16 -18.58 36.13 -44.61
CA PHE A 16 -17.12 36.09 -44.46
C PHE A 16 -16.62 36.80 -43.20
N LEU A 17 -17.30 37.87 -42.77
CA LEU A 17 -17.00 38.57 -41.51
C LEU A 17 -17.47 37.76 -40.29
N PHE A 18 -18.54 36.97 -40.40
CA PHE A 18 -19.04 36.09 -39.33
C PHE A 18 -18.39 34.70 -39.27
N ALA A 19 -17.70 34.25 -40.34
CA ALA A 19 -17.05 32.95 -40.37
C ALA A 19 -15.80 32.86 -39.46
N GLN A 20 -15.20 33.99 -39.07
CA GLN A 20 -14.04 34.03 -38.18
C GLN A 20 -14.39 33.92 -36.69
N ASP A 21 -15.68 34.05 -36.32
CA ASP A 21 -16.13 33.98 -34.93
C ASP A 21 -16.36 32.54 -34.45
N VAL A 22 -16.33 31.56 -35.36
CA VAL A 22 -16.67 30.18 -35.04
C VAL A 22 -15.43 29.29 -35.10
N CYS A 23 -14.82 29.05 -33.94
CA CYS A 23 -13.69 28.14 -33.82
C CYS A 23 -14.04 26.66 -34.14
N SER A 24 -15.29 26.31 -34.42
CA SER A 24 -15.69 24.91 -34.67
C SER A 24 -15.34 24.39 -36.07
N LEU A 25 -15.00 25.27 -37.03
CA LEU A 25 -14.80 24.90 -38.44
C LEU A 25 -13.34 24.82 -38.88
N GLY A 26 -12.39 25.30 -38.06
CA GLY A 26 -10.97 25.39 -38.43
C GLY A 26 -10.21 26.26 -37.44
N ALA A 27 -9.08 26.82 -37.89
CA ALA A 27 -8.31 27.78 -37.10
C ALA A 27 -9.13 29.03 -36.75
N CYS A 28 -9.00 29.49 -35.50
CA CYS A 28 -9.58 30.74 -35.03
C CYS A 28 -8.52 31.63 -34.38
N TYR A 29 -8.61 32.94 -34.61
CA TYR A 29 -7.62 33.90 -34.18
C TYR A 29 -8.28 35.10 -33.48
N PRO A 30 -7.65 35.67 -32.43
CA PRO A 30 -8.16 36.88 -31.81
C PRO A 30 -8.18 38.09 -32.75
N PRO A 31 -9.02 39.09 -32.49
CA PRO A 31 -9.03 40.32 -33.26
C PRO A 31 -7.72 41.10 -33.09
N SER A 32 -7.28 41.77 -34.16
CA SER A 32 -6.12 42.66 -34.15
C SER A 32 -6.40 43.97 -33.41
N GLY A 33 -5.41 44.46 -32.66
CA GLY A 33 -5.46 45.75 -31.99
C GLY A 33 -4.09 46.41 -31.88
N ASP A 34 -4.06 47.66 -31.39
CA ASP A 34 -2.81 48.37 -31.11
C ASP A 34 -2.24 47.87 -29.77
N LEU A 35 -1.16 47.08 -29.85
CA LEU A 35 -0.50 46.46 -28.71
C LEU A 35 0.15 47.47 -27.76
N LEU A 36 0.40 48.70 -28.24
CA LEU A 36 0.99 49.77 -27.43
C LEU A 36 -0.03 50.40 -26.46
N LEU A 37 -1.33 50.38 -26.80
CA LEU A 37 -2.39 50.84 -25.92
C LEU A 37 -2.46 49.96 -24.66
N GLY A 38 -2.51 50.60 -23.49
CA GLY A 38 -2.43 49.91 -22.19
C GLY A 38 -1.02 49.45 -21.79
N ARG A 39 0.00 49.65 -22.65
CA ARG A 39 1.42 49.30 -22.38
C ARG A 39 2.38 50.48 -22.48
N SER A 40 1.87 51.70 -22.38
CA SER A 40 2.69 52.92 -22.48
C SER A 40 3.84 53.00 -21.47
N GLN A 41 3.66 52.40 -20.29
CA GLN A 41 4.70 52.31 -19.24
C GLN A 41 5.83 51.32 -19.57
N ARG A 42 5.61 50.44 -20.56
CA ARG A 42 6.59 49.45 -21.06
C ARG A 42 7.33 49.91 -22.30
N LEU A 43 7.00 51.10 -22.81
CA LEU A 43 7.73 51.76 -23.87
C LEU A 43 8.82 52.66 -23.26
N GLN A 44 10.06 52.46 -23.68
CA GLN A 44 11.22 53.19 -23.17
C GLN A 44 12.03 53.79 -24.31
N ALA A 45 12.54 55.00 -24.10
CA ALA A 45 13.48 55.67 -25.00
C ALA A 45 14.83 55.84 -24.31
N SER A 46 15.93 55.58 -25.01
CA SER A 46 17.28 55.80 -24.46
C SER A 46 17.69 57.28 -24.37
N SER A 47 16.97 58.17 -25.05
CA SER A 47 17.23 59.61 -25.07
C SER A 47 15.94 60.39 -25.24
N THR A 48 15.70 61.37 -24.37
CA THR A 48 14.55 62.27 -24.43
C THR A 48 15.01 63.68 -24.07
N CYS A 49 14.62 64.69 -24.84
CA CYS A 49 15.02 66.08 -24.56
C CYS A 49 14.41 66.58 -23.25
N GLY A 50 15.11 67.48 -22.57
CA GLY A 50 14.51 68.21 -21.44
C GLY A 50 14.39 67.45 -20.12
N LEU A 51 14.91 66.21 -19.98
CA LEU A 51 14.77 65.43 -18.74
C LEU A 51 15.68 65.93 -17.59
N MET A 52 16.88 66.41 -17.90
CA MET A 52 17.86 66.90 -16.90
C MET A 52 17.81 68.43 -16.73
N GLY A 53 17.02 69.12 -17.53
CA GLY A 53 16.93 70.58 -17.60
C GLY A 53 16.42 71.04 -18.97
N SER A 54 15.86 72.25 -19.06
CA SER A 54 15.28 72.75 -20.30
C SER A 54 16.33 72.88 -21.41
N GLU A 55 16.08 72.27 -22.57
CA GLU A 55 16.95 72.31 -23.75
C GLU A 55 16.29 73.09 -24.89
N VAL A 56 17.03 73.94 -25.60
CA VAL A 56 16.48 74.67 -26.78
C VAL A 56 16.84 73.92 -28.06
N TYR A 57 15.84 73.66 -28.91
CA TYR A 57 16.01 73.11 -30.26
C TYR A 57 15.50 74.10 -31.31
N CYS A 58 16.14 74.12 -32.48
CA CYS A 58 15.83 75.04 -33.57
C CYS A 58 15.52 74.29 -34.87
N THR A 59 14.37 74.59 -35.48
CA THR A 59 13.91 73.99 -36.74
C THR A 59 13.68 75.07 -37.81
N PRO A 60 13.68 74.73 -39.12
CA PRO A 60 13.29 75.64 -40.18
C PRO A 60 11.88 76.17 -39.98
N TYR A 61 11.71 77.46 -40.25
CA TYR A 61 10.44 78.12 -40.26
C TYR A 61 10.40 79.05 -41.46
N GLN A 62 9.52 78.79 -42.44
CA GLN A 62 9.51 79.47 -43.74
C GLN A 62 10.86 79.28 -44.51
N GLN A 63 11.02 79.84 -45.71
CA GLN A 63 12.15 79.52 -46.60
C GLN A 63 13.54 79.94 -46.08
N ARG A 64 13.66 80.86 -45.08
CA ARG A 64 14.96 81.37 -44.58
C ARG A 64 15.00 81.75 -43.08
N ARG A 65 14.00 81.37 -42.27
CA ARG A 65 14.01 81.64 -40.82
C ARG A 65 14.12 80.33 -40.05
N MET A 66 14.44 80.44 -38.76
CA MET A 66 14.40 79.31 -37.82
C MET A 66 13.46 79.68 -36.68
N LYS A 67 12.77 78.69 -36.14
CA LYS A 67 12.02 78.80 -34.88
C LYS A 67 12.75 77.96 -33.85
N CYS A 68 13.12 78.57 -32.72
CA CYS A 68 13.74 77.88 -31.60
C CYS A 68 12.73 77.77 -30.46
N CYS A 69 12.53 76.56 -29.95
CA CYS A 69 11.58 76.27 -28.89
C CYS A 69 12.31 75.58 -27.72
N PRO A 70 11.94 75.86 -26.46
CA PRO A 70 12.41 75.06 -25.33
C PRO A 70 11.71 73.70 -25.30
N CYS A 71 12.44 72.67 -24.89
CA CYS A 71 11.96 71.35 -24.52
C CYS A 71 12.23 71.13 -23.03
N ASP A 72 11.18 70.87 -22.27
CA ASP A 72 11.25 70.57 -20.84
C ASP A 72 10.30 69.41 -20.51
N SER A 73 10.87 68.21 -20.46
CA SER A 73 10.13 66.95 -20.28
C SER A 73 10.12 66.47 -18.83
N ARG A 74 10.50 67.31 -17.85
CA ARG A 74 10.45 66.97 -16.42
C ARG A 74 9.01 66.83 -15.91
N ASN A 75 8.07 67.56 -16.54
CA ASN A 75 6.64 67.44 -16.29
C ASN A 75 5.93 66.96 -17.58
N PRO A 76 5.52 65.68 -17.68
CA PRO A 76 4.89 65.11 -18.87
C PRO A 76 3.64 65.86 -19.37
N ASP A 77 2.89 66.49 -18.46
CA ASP A 77 1.65 67.21 -18.80
C ASP A 77 1.91 68.59 -19.43
N SER A 78 3.15 69.08 -19.36
CA SER A 78 3.56 70.35 -19.95
C SER A 78 3.46 70.34 -21.48
N GLN A 79 3.07 71.48 -22.08
CA GLN A 79 3.09 71.69 -23.53
C GLN A 79 4.51 71.71 -24.13
N LEU A 80 5.53 71.84 -23.28
CA LEU A 80 6.94 71.80 -23.66
C LEU A 80 7.57 70.41 -23.50
N ALA A 81 6.80 69.43 -23.02
CA ALA A 81 7.26 68.07 -22.81
C ALA A 81 7.12 67.23 -24.08
N HIS A 82 8.13 66.42 -24.35
CA HIS A 82 8.20 65.53 -25.51
C HIS A 82 8.64 64.13 -25.06
N THR A 83 7.88 63.55 -24.14
CA THR A 83 8.13 62.25 -23.51
C THR A 83 7.85 61.09 -24.47
N VAL A 84 8.36 59.88 -24.17
CA VAL A 84 8.14 58.72 -25.05
C VAL A 84 6.67 58.30 -25.10
N GLN A 85 5.88 58.66 -24.09
CA GLN A 85 4.45 58.39 -24.05
C GLN A 85 3.66 59.25 -25.06
N ASP A 86 4.24 60.36 -25.54
CA ASP A 86 3.61 61.24 -26.53
C ASP A 86 3.52 60.64 -27.94
N VAL A 87 4.05 59.43 -28.17
CA VAL A 87 3.90 58.68 -29.44
C VAL A 87 2.59 57.89 -29.55
N LEU A 88 1.82 57.82 -28.47
CA LEU A 88 0.55 57.12 -28.45
C LEU A 88 -0.47 57.89 -29.31
N SER A 89 -1.29 57.15 -30.06
CA SER A 89 -2.40 57.74 -30.84
C SER A 89 -3.38 58.55 -29.97
N THR A 90 -3.42 58.29 -28.67
CA THR A 90 -4.26 59.00 -27.68
C THR A 90 -3.68 60.33 -27.19
N ALA A 91 -2.40 60.64 -27.45
CA ALA A 91 -1.75 61.86 -26.97
C ALA A 91 -2.23 63.14 -27.69
N GLY A 92 -2.87 63.00 -28.85
CA GLY A 92 -3.38 64.10 -29.66
C GLY A 92 -2.41 64.55 -30.76
N PRO A 93 -2.90 65.32 -31.76
CA PRO A 93 -2.19 65.55 -33.01
C PRO A 93 -0.98 66.50 -32.92
N ASP A 94 -0.83 67.22 -31.80
CA ASP A 94 0.23 68.21 -31.57
C ASP A 94 1.30 67.74 -30.57
N ARG A 95 1.19 66.51 -30.06
CA ARG A 95 2.19 65.87 -29.20
C ARG A 95 3.13 65.00 -30.03
N TRP A 96 4.38 64.86 -29.57
CA TRP A 96 5.37 63.95 -30.14
C TRP A 96 6.47 63.67 -29.11
N TRP A 97 7.15 62.52 -29.23
CA TRP A 97 8.39 62.25 -28.52
C TRP A 97 9.58 62.86 -29.26
N GLN A 98 10.56 63.38 -28.52
CA GLN A 98 11.78 63.95 -29.10
C GLN A 98 13.04 63.56 -28.33
N SER A 99 14.09 63.14 -29.05
CA SER A 99 15.41 62.85 -28.49
C SER A 99 16.20 64.12 -28.16
N ARG A 100 17.25 63.99 -27.36
CA ARG A 100 18.23 65.07 -27.17
C ARG A 100 18.91 65.43 -28.50
N LYS A 101 19.32 66.69 -28.64
CA LYS A 101 20.00 67.19 -29.85
C LYS A 101 21.34 66.48 -30.08
N GLY A 102 21.62 66.08 -31.32
CA GLY A 102 22.89 65.47 -31.73
C GLY A 102 23.19 64.09 -31.15
N VAL A 103 22.27 63.47 -30.41
CA VAL A 103 22.46 62.14 -29.85
C VAL A 103 22.07 61.07 -30.87
N SER A 104 22.99 60.17 -31.17
CA SER A 104 22.80 59.00 -32.03
C SER A 104 23.83 57.92 -31.66
N PRO A 105 23.47 56.62 -31.62
CA PRO A 105 22.14 56.06 -31.90
C PRO A 105 21.15 56.26 -30.74
N VAL A 106 19.85 56.22 -31.05
CA VAL A 106 18.76 56.26 -30.05
C VAL A 106 17.85 55.04 -30.22
N THR A 107 17.39 54.46 -29.11
CA THR A 107 16.59 53.24 -29.13
C THR A 107 15.23 53.47 -28.48
N LEU A 108 14.17 53.06 -29.18
CA LEU A 108 12.82 52.93 -28.65
C LEU A 108 12.55 51.44 -28.43
N GLN A 109 12.31 51.01 -27.20
CA GLN A 109 12.10 49.61 -26.84
C GLN A 109 10.74 49.43 -26.20
N LEU A 110 9.95 48.50 -26.75
CA LEU A 110 8.65 48.08 -26.24
C LEU A 110 8.73 46.64 -25.76
N ASP A 111 8.38 46.43 -24.49
CA ASP A 111 8.16 45.11 -23.91
C ASP A 111 6.66 44.76 -23.95
N LEU A 112 6.30 43.67 -24.63
CA LEU A 112 4.91 43.23 -24.75
C LEU A 112 4.46 42.35 -23.60
N GLY A 113 5.39 41.76 -22.84
CA GLY A 113 5.14 40.87 -21.70
C GLY A 113 4.74 39.45 -22.04
N ASN A 114 4.02 39.24 -23.14
CA ASN A 114 3.57 37.94 -23.65
C ASN A 114 3.91 37.81 -25.15
N LEU A 115 3.64 36.64 -25.72
CA LEU A 115 3.85 36.37 -27.14
C LEU A 115 2.67 36.89 -27.98
N PHE A 116 2.96 37.75 -28.95
CA PHE A 116 1.98 38.30 -29.88
C PHE A 116 2.35 37.98 -31.31
N GLN A 117 1.36 37.94 -32.19
CA GLN A 117 1.56 37.94 -33.64
C GLN A 117 1.51 39.37 -34.14
N LEU A 118 2.60 39.85 -34.75
CA LEU A 118 2.68 41.20 -35.31
C LEU A 118 2.03 41.26 -36.70
N ASP A 119 1.04 42.13 -36.88
CA ASP A 119 0.41 42.37 -38.19
C ASP A 119 1.15 43.49 -38.96
N ASN A 120 1.41 44.62 -38.32
CA ASN A 120 2.23 45.72 -38.86
C ASN A 120 2.74 46.67 -37.77
N LEU A 121 3.80 47.42 -38.09
CA LEU A 121 4.34 48.51 -37.28
C LEU A 121 4.31 49.81 -38.09
N VAL A 122 3.69 50.85 -37.55
CA VAL A 122 3.64 52.19 -38.16
C VAL A 122 4.47 53.15 -37.33
N LEU A 123 5.39 53.87 -37.98
CA LEU A 123 6.23 54.91 -37.39
C LEU A 123 6.01 56.23 -38.14
N SER A 124 5.43 57.22 -37.47
CA SER A 124 5.18 58.56 -38.01
C SER A 124 6.15 59.55 -37.39
N PHE A 125 7.13 60.02 -38.17
CA PHE A 125 8.17 60.95 -37.72
C PHE A 125 7.72 62.41 -37.87
N LYS A 126 8.04 63.22 -36.87
CA LYS A 126 7.84 64.67 -36.88
C LYS A 126 9.13 65.35 -37.37
N GLY A 127 9.08 66.04 -38.51
CA GLY A 127 10.27 66.68 -39.08
C GLY A 127 11.23 65.69 -39.75
N PRO A 128 12.57 65.85 -39.64
CA PRO A 128 13.53 65.03 -40.36
C PRO A 128 13.49 63.60 -39.85
N ARG A 129 13.12 62.69 -40.76
CA ARG A 129 13.24 61.25 -40.52
C ARG A 129 14.71 60.84 -40.34
N PRO A 130 14.98 59.71 -39.66
CA PRO A 130 16.32 59.12 -39.64
C PRO A 130 16.85 58.81 -41.04
N SER A 131 18.17 58.97 -41.21
CA SER A 131 18.87 58.53 -42.43
C SER A 131 19.09 57.01 -42.44
N ALA A 132 19.21 56.41 -41.26
CA ALA A 132 19.28 54.96 -41.08
C ALA A 132 18.59 54.53 -39.77
N LEU A 133 17.86 53.43 -39.81
CA LEU A 133 17.24 52.78 -38.64
C LEU A 133 17.12 51.26 -38.82
N VAL A 134 16.99 50.55 -37.71
CA VAL A 134 16.77 49.10 -37.65
C VAL A 134 15.57 48.81 -36.77
N ILE A 135 14.71 47.89 -37.20
CA ILE A 135 13.66 47.30 -36.37
C ILE A 135 14.17 45.91 -35.95
N GLU A 136 14.28 45.68 -34.65
CA GLU A 136 14.63 44.40 -34.04
C GLU A 136 13.39 43.82 -33.34
N LYS A 137 13.25 42.49 -33.38
CA LYS A 137 12.25 41.73 -32.61
C LYS A 137 12.94 40.79 -31.61
N THR A 138 12.22 40.41 -30.57
CA THR A 138 12.63 39.39 -29.61
C THR A 138 11.49 38.40 -29.41
N GLU A 139 11.85 37.13 -29.20
CA GLU A 139 10.93 36.02 -28.92
C GLU A 139 11.12 35.45 -27.51
N ASP A 140 12.17 35.87 -26.81
CA ASP A 140 12.63 35.33 -25.53
C ASP A 140 12.64 36.37 -24.39
N GLY A 141 11.73 37.35 -24.47
CA GLY A 141 11.58 38.40 -23.46
C GLY A 141 12.74 39.40 -23.42
N GLY A 142 13.43 39.58 -24.54
CA GLY A 142 14.50 40.56 -24.69
C GLY A 142 15.91 40.06 -24.37
N ARG A 143 16.11 38.74 -24.21
CA ARG A 143 17.44 38.15 -24.02
C ARG A 143 18.23 38.16 -25.32
N THR A 144 17.57 37.85 -26.44
CA THR A 144 18.12 37.97 -27.79
C THR A 144 17.27 38.89 -28.64
N TRP A 145 17.94 39.62 -29.54
CA TRP A 145 17.32 40.57 -30.44
C TRP A 145 17.76 40.25 -31.85
N GLN A 146 16.80 40.00 -32.73
CA GLN A 146 17.04 39.68 -34.13
C GLN A 146 16.55 40.84 -35.00
N PRO A 147 17.35 41.32 -35.96
CA PRO A 147 16.90 42.32 -36.92
C PRO A 147 15.73 41.78 -37.74
N ALA A 148 14.62 42.51 -37.77
CA ALA A 148 13.47 42.21 -38.62
C ALA A 148 13.63 42.91 -39.99
N VAL A 149 14.09 44.16 -40.00
CA VAL A 149 14.37 44.91 -41.22
C VAL A 149 15.35 46.05 -40.95
N TYR A 150 16.26 46.29 -41.90
CA TYR A 150 17.12 47.47 -41.93
C TYR A 150 16.51 48.51 -42.87
N MET A 151 16.60 49.80 -42.56
CA MET A 151 16.16 50.85 -43.47
C MET A 151 17.16 52.00 -43.51
N ALA A 152 17.57 52.43 -44.69
CA ALA A 152 18.51 53.54 -44.84
C ALA A 152 18.30 54.32 -46.14
N THR A 153 18.72 55.59 -46.19
CA THR A 153 18.86 56.36 -47.44
C THR A 153 19.93 55.78 -48.35
N ASP A 154 20.99 55.25 -47.75
CA ASP A 154 22.07 54.52 -48.42
C ASP A 154 22.38 53.25 -47.62
N CYS A 155 21.79 52.13 -48.04
CA CYS A 155 21.96 50.83 -47.39
C CYS A 155 23.40 50.33 -47.40
N HIS A 156 24.15 50.55 -48.48
CA HIS A 156 25.52 50.07 -48.58
C HIS A 156 26.47 50.81 -47.63
N ARG A 157 26.22 52.10 -47.41
CA ARG A 157 26.99 52.91 -46.44
C ARG A 157 26.58 52.63 -45.00
N ALA A 158 25.27 52.60 -44.71
CA ALA A 158 24.77 52.51 -43.33
C ALA A 158 24.85 51.08 -42.76
N PHE A 159 24.64 50.06 -43.60
CA PHE A 159 24.59 48.65 -43.19
C PHE A 159 25.40 47.77 -44.17
N PRO A 160 26.74 47.88 -44.14
CA PRO A 160 27.60 47.13 -45.05
C PRO A 160 27.43 45.62 -44.83
N GLY A 161 27.24 44.87 -45.92
CA GLY A 161 27.06 43.42 -45.89
C GLY A 161 25.61 42.94 -45.79
N VAL A 162 24.62 43.82 -45.60
CA VAL A 162 23.20 43.48 -45.63
C VAL A 162 22.68 43.56 -47.08
N SER A 163 21.97 42.54 -47.54
CA SER A 163 21.37 42.52 -48.88
C SER A 163 20.29 43.60 -49.02
N THR A 164 20.22 44.27 -50.17
CA THR A 164 19.12 45.21 -50.53
C THR A 164 17.98 44.54 -51.30
N THR A 165 18.12 43.26 -51.61
CA THR A 165 17.11 42.50 -52.35
C THR A 165 16.00 42.04 -51.40
N THR A 166 14.74 42.22 -51.79
CA THR A 166 13.59 41.72 -51.03
C THR A 166 13.71 40.20 -50.87
N PRO A 167 13.61 39.65 -49.65
CA PRO A 167 13.90 38.25 -49.38
C PRO A 167 12.81 37.31 -49.96
N LEU A 168 13.23 36.08 -50.30
CA LEU A 168 12.33 35.00 -50.74
C LEU A 168 11.73 34.21 -49.55
N THR A 169 12.41 34.24 -48.40
CA THR A 169 12.03 33.53 -47.18
C THR A 169 12.01 34.51 -45.99
N LEU A 170 11.13 34.27 -45.02
CA LEU A 170 10.84 35.20 -43.92
C LEU A 170 11.95 35.31 -42.85
N ASP A 171 12.91 34.38 -42.86
CA ASP A 171 14.07 34.34 -41.98
C ASP A 171 15.23 35.22 -42.48
N GLN A 172 15.19 35.67 -43.73
CA GLN A 172 16.26 36.47 -44.32
C GLN A 172 16.07 37.97 -44.07
N THR A 173 17.08 38.60 -43.47
CA THR A 173 17.11 40.04 -43.24
C THR A 173 17.59 40.80 -44.48
N TYR A 174 16.97 41.94 -44.76
CA TYR A 174 17.35 42.83 -45.87
C TYR A 174 17.32 44.30 -45.45
N CYS A 175 17.93 45.15 -46.28
CA CYS A 175 17.91 46.59 -46.15
C CYS A 175 16.99 47.24 -47.18
N TYR A 176 15.94 47.89 -46.67
CA TYR A 176 15.00 48.67 -47.45
C TYR A 176 15.53 50.09 -47.68
N THR A 177 15.76 50.45 -48.94
CA THR A 177 16.21 51.80 -49.31
C THR A 177 15.07 52.80 -49.16
N LEU A 178 15.24 53.76 -48.25
CA LEU A 178 14.24 54.77 -47.95
C LEU A 178 14.10 55.76 -49.12
N PRO A 179 12.86 56.11 -49.56
CA PRO A 179 12.64 57.05 -50.65
C PRO A 179 13.28 58.42 -50.37
N PRO A 180 13.86 59.10 -51.38
CA PRO A 180 14.45 60.43 -51.18
C PRO A 180 13.40 61.41 -50.63
N THR A 181 13.79 62.20 -49.63
CA THR A 181 12.95 63.28 -49.11
C THR A 181 12.82 64.35 -50.19
N GLY A 182 11.60 64.83 -50.45
CA GLY A 182 11.37 65.97 -51.35
C GLY A 182 12.08 67.23 -50.84
N GLY A 183 11.90 68.38 -51.52
CA GLY A 183 12.63 69.63 -51.23
C GLY A 183 12.50 70.20 -49.80
N ASN A 184 11.64 69.64 -48.94
CA ASN A 184 11.53 69.99 -47.53
C ASN A 184 11.86 68.80 -46.61
N PRO A 185 13.08 68.70 -46.04
CA PRO A 185 13.47 67.62 -45.13
C PRO A 185 12.75 67.64 -43.78
N TYR A 186 12.00 68.70 -43.43
CA TYR A 186 11.19 68.78 -42.20
C TYR A 186 9.70 68.42 -42.43
N GLN A 187 9.37 67.83 -43.58
CA GLN A 187 8.05 67.25 -43.78
C GLN A 187 7.88 66.00 -42.89
N ASP A 188 6.69 65.79 -42.35
CA ASP A 188 6.40 64.60 -41.54
C ASP A 188 6.34 63.36 -42.47
N HIS A 189 6.89 62.23 -42.01
CA HIS A 189 7.00 61.01 -42.81
C HIS A 189 6.48 59.80 -42.04
N THR A 190 5.65 58.98 -42.70
CA THR A 190 5.12 57.74 -42.11
C THR A 190 5.72 56.52 -42.81
N TYR A 191 6.23 55.58 -42.02
CA TYR A 191 6.75 54.29 -42.46
C TYR A 191 5.87 53.17 -41.92
N MET A 192 5.55 52.19 -42.76
CA MET A 192 4.83 50.99 -42.36
C MET A 192 5.69 49.77 -42.65
N TYR A 193 5.97 48.99 -41.62
CA TYR A 193 6.59 47.68 -41.72
C TYR A 193 5.51 46.61 -41.61
N VAL A 194 5.46 45.70 -42.59
CA VAL A 194 4.54 44.55 -42.62
C VAL A 194 5.38 43.28 -42.62
N PRO A 195 5.31 42.44 -41.57
CA PRO A 195 6.16 41.26 -41.45
C PRO A 195 5.91 40.19 -42.52
N VAL A 196 4.67 40.01 -43.02
CA VAL A 196 4.31 38.97 -44.02
C VAL A 196 3.04 39.33 -44.83
N PRO A 197 2.93 38.97 -46.14
CA PRO A 197 1.66 38.91 -46.88
C PRO A 197 0.79 37.72 -46.44
N LYS A 198 -0.52 37.90 -46.31
CA LYS A 198 -1.51 36.94 -45.72
C LYS A 198 -1.51 35.47 -46.21
N SER A 199 -0.71 35.07 -47.20
CA SER A 199 -0.80 33.79 -47.90
C SER A 199 0.33 32.78 -47.61
N GLN A 200 1.34 33.10 -46.78
CA GLN A 200 2.39 32.14 -46.41
C GLN A 200 2.25 31.68 -44.95
N LYS A 201 2.28 30.35 -44.79
CA LYS A 201 2.01 29.58 -43.56
C LYS A 201 2.55 30.24 -42.29
N ILE A 202 1.65 30.40 -41.33
CA ILE A 202 1.79 31.08 -40.03
C ILE A 202 2.71 30.31 -39.04
N GLU A 203 3.39 29.25 -39.48
CA GLU A 203 3.85 28.19 -38.58
C GLU A 203 5.14 28.50 -37.80
N ASP A 204 6.02 29.42 -38.20
CA ASP A 204 7.34 29.53 -37.51
C ASP A 204 7.94 30.94 -37.27
N VAL A 205 7.39 32.06 -37.80
CA VAL A 205 8.21 33.30 -37.91
C VAL A 205 7.60 34.59 -37.32
N SER A 206 6.35 34.59 -36.84
CA SER A 206 5.64 35.85 -36.51
C SER A 206 5.44 36.15 -35.02
N GLY A 207 5.84 35.26 -34.12
CA GLY A 207 5.76 35.51 -32.68
C GLY A 207 6.73 36.63 -32.26
N VAL A 208 6.27 37.59 -31.45
CA VAL A 208 7.11 38.64 -30.84
C VAL A 208 6.72 38.84 -29.38
N THR A 209 7.71 38.87 -28.49
CA THR A 209 7.54 39.26 -27.08
C THR A 209 7.97 40.71 -26.82
N GLY A 210 8.61 41.34 -27.81
CA GLY A 210 9.04 42.73 -27.72
C GLY A 210 9.55 43.26 -29.06
N LEU A 211 9.60 44.59 -29.17
CA LEU A 211 10.08 45.32 -30.34
C LEU A 211 11.10 46.36 -29.93
N ARG A 212 12.14 46.56 -30.73
CA ARG A 212 13.12 47.62 -30.54
C ARG A 212 13.40 48.32 -31.86
N VAL A 213 13.16 49.62 -31.91
CA VAL A 213 13.51 50.49 -33.04
C VAL A 213 14.80 51.23 -32.68
N ARG A 214 15.86 50.99 -33.45
CA ARG A 214 17.17 51.63 -33.27
C ARG A 214 17.37 52.66 -34.38
N LEU A 215 17.38 53.92 -33.99
CA LEU A 215 17.63 55.06 -34.88
C LEU A 215 19.14 55.27 -34.94
N MET A 216 19.74 54.96 -36.08
CA MET A 216 21.20 54.78 -36.22
C MET A 216 21.91 56.02 -36.75
N GLU A 217 21.27 56.79 -37.64
CA GLU A 217 21.83 58.02 -38.19
C GLU A 217 20.79 59.14 -38.22
N LEU A 218 21.20 60.36 -37.86
CA LEU A 218 20.34 61.54 -37.86
C LEU A 218 19.97 61.93 -39.31
N GLY A 219 18.79 62.52 -39.47
CA GLY A 219 18.34 63.05 -40.75
C GLY A 219 19.11 64.32 -41.17
N ASP A 220 19.20 64.55 -42.48
CA ASP A 220 19.75 65.79 -43.02
C ASP A 220 18.86 66.99 -42.69
N VAL A 221 19.50 68.12 -42.36
CA VAL A 221 18.84 69.40 -42.10
C VAL A 221 19.34 70.45 -43.10
N PRO A 222 18.49 71.42 -43.54
CA PRO A 222 18.91 72.44 -44.48
C PRO A 222 20.09 73.26 -43.96
N ARG A 223 21.09 73.50 -44.81
CA ARG A 223 22.22 74.37 -44.47
C ARG A 223 21.80 75.84 -44.59
N LEU A 224 21.72 76.56 -43.47
CA LEU A 224 21.47 78.00 -43.42
C LEU A 224 22.81 78.73 -43.12
N PRO A 225 23.21 79.73 -43.92
CA PRO A 225 24.45 80.47 -43.68
C PRO A 225 24.47 81.12 -42.29
N GLY A 226 25.51 80.83 -41.49
CA GLY A 226 25.71 81.39 -40.14
C GLY A 226 24.73 80.90 -39.07
N ARG A 227 23.95 79.84 -39.33
CA ARG A 227 22.89 79.36 -38.44
C ARG A 227 22.83 77.82 -38.43
N ALA A 228 23.02 77.21 -37.26
CA ALA A 228 22.92 75.76 -37.10
C ALA A 228 21.50 75.34 -36.70
N LEU A 229 20.85 74.52 -37.54
CA LEU A 229 19.61 73.85 -37.16
C LEU A 229 19.92 72.66 -36.24
N SER A 230 18.99 72.34 -35.35
CA SER A 230 19.13 71.21 -34.46
C SER A 230 18.78 69.91 -35.19
N GLN A 231 19.68 68.94 -35.12
CA GLN A 231 19.42 67.55 -35.49
C GLN A 231 18.98 66.78 -34.25
N PHE A 232 17.87 66.08 -34.37
CA PHE A 232 17.29 65.22 -33.32
C PHE A 232 16.32 64.24 -33.99
N TYR A 233 15.95 63.19 -33.27
CA TYR A 233 14.85 62.32 -33.67
C TYR A 233 13.55 62.80 -33.03
N ALA A 234 12.47 62.79 -33.80
CA ALA A 234 11.14 63.08 -33.26
C ALA A 234 10.08 62.18 -33.89
N LEU A 235 9.29 61.52 -33.04
CA LEU A 235 8.25 60.57 -33.44
C LEU A 235 6.90 61.06 -32.96
N LYS A 236 6.00 61.32 -33.91
CA LYS A 236 4.64 61.76 -33.68
C LYS A 236 3.72 60.61 -33.28
N GLU A 237 3.87 59.46 -33.92
CA GLU A 237 3.04 58.28 -33.64
C GLU A 237 3.84 56.99 -33.81
N MET A 238 3.64 56.05 -32.89
CA MET A 238 4.05 54.65 -33.02
C MET A 238 2.82 53.78 -32.83
N ARG A 239 2.46 52.99 -33.84
CA ARG A 239 1.32 52.05 -33.77
C ARG A 239 1.81 50.64 -34.00
N VAL A 240 1.55 49.76 -33.03
CA VAL A 240 2.01 48.37 -33.08
C VAL A 240 0.79 47.48 -33.24
N MET A 241 0.40 47.20 -34.49
CA MET A 241 -0.79 46.39 -34.77
C MET A 241 -0.44 44.91 -34.65
N GLY A 242 -1.20 44.17 -33.85
CA GLY A 242 -1.06 42.73 -33.73
C GLY A 242 -2.20 42.09 -32.96
N ARG A 243 -2.10 40.79 -32.75
CA ARG A 243 -3.07 39.95 -32.03
C ARG A 243 -2.36 38.99 -31.09
N CYS A 244 -3.04 38.41 -30.11
CA CYS A 244 -2.40 37.39 -29.27
C CYS A 244 -2.07 36.15 -30.10
N MET A 245 -0.96 35.50 -29.80
CA MET A 245 -0.56 34.25 -30.44
C MET A 245 -1.24 33.08 -29.73
N CYS A 246 -2.26 32.48 -30.34
CA CYS A 246 -3.00 31.34 -29.76
C CYS A 246 -2.94 30.06 -30.64
N HIS A 247 -2.01 30.02 -31.60
CA HIS A 247 -1.82 28.90 -32.54
C HIS A 247 -3.10 28.44 -33.28
N GLY A 248 -4.06 29.34 -33.49
CA GLY A 248 -5.33 29.02 -34.15
C GLY A 248 -6.37 28.35 -33.24
N HIS A 249 -6.14 28.26 -31.93
CA HIS A 249 -7.04 27.60 -30.98
C HIS A 249 -7.81 28.56 -30.06
N ALA A 250 -7.81 29.88 -30.31
CA ALA A 250 -8.63 30.80 -29.53
C ALA A 250 -9.08 32.01 -30.36
N HIS A 251 -10.36 32.38 -30.22
CA HIS A 251 -10.94 33.57 -30.88
C HIS A 251 -10.82 34.84 -30.03
N ARG A 252 -10.36 34.74 -28.78
CA ARG A 252 -10.21 35.87 -27.85
C ARG A 252 -9.13 35.61 -26.81
N CYS A 253 -8.69 36.70 -26.16
CA CYS A 253 -7.77 36.67 -25.04
C CYS A 253 -8.39 37.38 -23.85
N LEU A 254 -8.10 36.88 -22.65
CA LEU A 254 -8.61 37.42 -21.40
C LEU A 254 -7.45 38.04 -20.59
N PRO A 255 -7.67 39.13 -19.85
CA PRO A 255 -6.68 39.67 -18.93
C PRO A 255 -6.46 38.70 -17.76
N GLU A 256 -5.20 38.48 -17.38
CA GLU A 256 -4.79 37.59 -16.30
C GLU A 256 -5.24 38.16 -14.95
N THR A 257 -6.24 37.51 -14.34
CA THR A 257 -6.68 37.83 -12.97
C THR A 257 -5.74 37.14 -11.99
N HIS A 258 -4.64 37.80 -11.61
CA HIS A 258 -3.91 37.37 -10.42
C HIS A 258 -4.76 37.66 -9.17
N ASN A 259 -5.12 36.62 -8.42
CA ASN A 259 -5.70 36.69 -7.07
C ASN A 259 -4.68 37.20 -6.02
N ASN A 260 -3.83 38.17 -6.36
CA ASN A 260 -2.91 38.82 -5.44
C ASN A 260 -3.51 40.16 -4.98
N LEU A 261 -4.25 40.12 -3.87
CA LEU A 261 -4.72 41.28 -3.11
C LEU A 261 -3.57 41.99 -2.35
N ALA A 262 -2.44 42.23 -3.01
CA ALA A 262 -1.30 42.93 -2.42
C ALA A 262 -0.46 43.64 -3.49
N SER A 263 -0.96 44.73 -4.04
CA SER A 263 -0.17 45.94 -4.33
C SER A 263 -1.04 46.99 -5.03
N ASN A 264 -1.05 48.22 -4.49
CA ASN A 264 -1.40 49.42 -5.24
C ASN A 264 -0.31 49.68 -6.29
N GLY A 265 -0.28 48.85 -7.33
CA GLY A 265 0.66 48.94 -8.44
C GLY A 265 -0.03 48.46 -9.70
N ILE A 266 -0.32 49.41 -10.59
CA ILE A 266 -0.76 49.31 -11.98
C ILE A 266 -0.94 47.86 -12.47
N GLN A 267 -2.20 47.46 -12.66
CA GLN A 267 -2.58 46.18 -13.24
C GLN A 267 -1.92 46.00 -14.60
N VAL A 268 -0.87 45.18 -14.63
CA VAL A 268 -0.26 44.71 -15.87
C VAL A 268 -1.26 43.72 -16.49
N CYS A 269 -1.93 44.11 -17.57
CA CYS A 269 -2.74 43.20 -18.37
C CYS A 269 -1.81 42.22 -19.10
N SER A 270 -1.39 41.15 -18.43
CA SER A 270 -0.96 39.93 -19.10
C SER A 270 -2.19 39.31 -19.76
N TRP A 271 -2.12 38.96 -21.04
CA TRP A 271 -3.25 38.41 -21.80
C TRP A 271 -3.04 36.91 -21.99
N VAL A 272 -4.04 36.11 -21.62
CA VAL A 272 -4.05 34.66 -21.74
C VAL A 272 -5.09 34.26 -22.79
N CYS A 273 -4.75 33.36 -23.71
CA CYS A 273 -5.68 32.85 -24.70
C CYS A 273 -6.84 32.09 -24.03
N ASP A 274 -8.08 32.34 -24.46
CA ASP A 274 -9.24 31.52 -24.06
C ASP A 274 -9.27 30.25 -24.91
N CYS A 275 -8.40 29.30 -24.55
CA CYS A 275 -8.09 28.13 -25.37
C CYS A 275 -9.31 27.22 -25.62
N GLN A 276 -9.47 26.84 -26.87
CA GLN A 276 -10.45 25.87 -27.37
C GLN A 276 -9.73 24.62 -27.89
N HIS A 277 -10.39 23.79 -28.72
CA HIS A 277 -9.76 22.61 -29.33
C HIS A 277 -9.11 21.64 -28.32
N ASN A 278 -9.61 21.64 -27.07
CA ASN A 278 -9.03 20.93 -25.92
C ASN A 278 -7.54 21.21 -25.73
N THR A 279 -7.11 22.43 -26.04
CA THR A 279 -5.76 22.93 -25.79
C THR A 279 -5.71 23.68 -24.45
N ALA A 280 -4.51 23.90 -23.94
CA ALA A 280 -4.23 24.60 -22.72
C ALA A 280 -2.86 25.30 -22.82
N GLY A 281 -2.54 26.16 -21.85
CA GLY A 281 -1.35 26.99 -21.89
C GLY A 281 -1.70 28.46 -22.08
N VAL A 282 -0.70 29.34 -21.97
CA VAL A 282 -0.91 30.79 -22.11
C VAL A 282 -1.25 31.18 -23.54
N ASN A 283 -0.73 30.41 -24.50
CA ASN A 283 -0.84 30.58 -25.94
C ASN A 283 -1.51 29.37 -26.61
N CYS A 284 -2.12 28.47 -25.83
CA CYS A 284 -2.68 27.20 -26.33
C CYS A 284 -1.63 26.26 -26.96
N GLU A 285 -0.40 26.32 -26.43
CA GLU A 285 0.80 25.63 -26.93
C GLU A 285 0.89 24.15 -26.53
N ARG A 286 -0.11 23.61 -25.82
CA ARG A 286 -0.17 22.20 -25.41
C ARG A 286 -1.61 21.71 -25.36
N CYS A 287 -1.79 20.40 -25.32
CA CYS A 287 -3.10 19.82 -25.06
C CYS A 287 -3.50 19.97 -23.58
N ALA A 288 -4.79 20.07 -23.31
CA ALA A 288 -5.35 20.05 -21.98
C ALA A 288 -5.10 18.72 -21.28
N ASP A 289 -5.13 18.73 -19.94
CA ASP A 289 -5.05 17.53 -19.13
C ASP A 289 -6.09 16.51 -19.60
N LEU A 290 -5.68 15.25 -19.77
CA LEU A 290 -6.48 14.13 -20.32
C LEU A 290 -6.73 14.16 -21.84
N TYR A 291 -6.17 15.11 -22.60
CA TYR A 291 -6.33 15.21 -24.06
C TYR A 291 -5.06 14.94 -24.88
N ASN A 292 -4.16 14.11 -24.34
CA ASN A 292 -2.88 13.78 -24.95
C ASN A 292 -2.89 12.44 -25.72
N ASP A 293 -4.00 12.07 -26.38
CA ASP A 293 -4.06 10.83 -27.17
C ASP A 293 -3.41 10.97 -28.56
N LEU A 294 -3.31 12.19 -29.06
CA LEU A 294 -2.62 12.58 -30.29
C LEU A 294 -1.59 13.68 -29.98
N PRO A 295 -0.53 13.83 -30.80
CA PRO A 295 0.41 14.93 -30.62
C PRO A 295 -0.26 16.28 -30.90
N TRP A 296 0.07 17.29 -30.10
CA TRP A 296 -0.39 18.66 -30.30
C TRP A 296 0.10 19.23 -31.64
N ARG A 297 -0.74 20.03 -32.30
CA ARG A 297 -0.43 20.79 -33.53
C ARG A 297 -1.23 22.08 -33.56
N PRO A 298 -0.72 23.16 -34.19
CA PRO A 298 -1.49 24.36 -34.44
C PRO A 298 -2.71 24.05 -35.33
N ALA A 299 -3.77 24.85 -35.24
CA ALA A 299 -4.91 24.72 -36.14
C ALA A 299 -4.61 25.35 -37.52
N GLU A 300 -5.12 24.71 -38.57
CA GLU A 300 -5.08 25.14 -39.97
C GLU A 300 -6.48 25.59 -40.44
N GLU A 301 -6.57 26.23 -41.60
CA GLU A 301 -7.82 26.82 -42.11
C GLU A 301 -8.92 25.76 -42.32
N ASP A 302 -8.56 24.53 -42.70
CA ASP A 302 -9.46 23.40 -42.93
C ASP A 302 -9.39 22.30 -41.85
N HIS A 303 -8.46 22.40 -40.90
CA HIS A 303 -8.26 21.40 -39.84
C HIS A 303 -8.02 22.04 -38.47
N THR A 304 -8.89 21.76 -37.50
CA THR A 304 -8.77 22.32 -36.13
C THR A 304 -7.62 21.73 -35.32
N HIS A 305 -7.10 20.57 -35.72
CA HIS A 305 -6.13 19.77 -34.96
C HIS A 305 -6.49 19.62 -33.47
N THR A 306 -7.79 19.46 -33.19
CA THR A 306 -8.32 19.34 -31.83
C THR A 306 -7.65 18.19 -31.07
N CYS A 307 -7.12 18.51 -29.89
CA CYS A 307 -6.51 17.53 -28.99
C CYS A 307 -7.53 16.46 -28.61
N LYS A 308 -7.08 15.20 -28.67
CA LYS A 308 -7.95 14.02 -28.51
C LYS A 308 -7.86 13.47 -27.10
N ARG A 309 -9.03 13.26 -26.48
CA ARG A 309 -9.15 12.71 -25.13
C ARG A 309 -8.57 11.30 -25.06
N CYS A 310 -7.80 11.01 -24.01
CA CYS A 310 -7.30 9.68 -23.71
C CYS A 310 -8.43 8.78 -23.18
N GLU A 311 -8.40 7.52 -23.60
CA GLU A 311 -9.30 6.48 -23.07
C GLU A 311 -8.72 5.89 -21.79
N CYS A 312 -9.19 6.40 -20.66
CA CYS A 312 -8.74 6.00 -19.32
C CYS A 312 -9.86 5.35 -18.49
N ASN A 313 -10.96 4.92 -19.11
CA ASN A 313 -12.11 4.33 -18.41
C ASN A 313 -12.62 5.20 -17.23
N ASN A 314 -12.53 6.53 -17.32
CA ASN A 314 -12.84 7.46 -16.21
C ASN A 314 -12.05 7.24 -14.91
N HIS A 315 -10.90 6.58 -14.99
CA HIS A 315 -10.02 6.30 -13.86
C HIS A 315 -8.78 7.19 -13.80
N ALA A 316 -8.61 8.14 -14.73
CA ALA A 316 -7.52 9.11 -14.66
C ALA A 316 -8.03 10.51 -15.03
N GLN A 317 -7.41 11.53 -14.44
CA GLN A 317 -7.64 12.95 -14.80
C GLN A 317 -6.54 13.49 -15.70
N ARG A 318 -5.47 12.72 -15.93
CA ARG A 318 -4.32 13.09 -16.75
C ARG A 318 -3.86 11.90 -17.56
N CYS A 319 -3.26 12.21 -18.70
CA CYS A 319 -2.57 11.25 -19.54
C CYS A 319 -1.44 11.96 -20.24
N ARG A 320 -0.42 11.21 -20.64
CA ARG A 320 0.69 11.67 -21.46
C ARG A 320 0.61 11.03 -22.84
N PHE A 321 1.16 11.71 -23.83
CA PHE A 321 1.37 11.13 -25.15
C PHE A 321 2.63 10.27 -25.14
N ASP A 322 2.56 9.08 -25.73
CA ASP A 322 3.67 8.16 -25.89
C ASP A 322 3.86 7.83 -27.38
N PRO A 323 4.96 8.28 -28.01
CA PRO A 323 5.22 8.03 -29.43
C PRO A 323 5.29 6.54 -29.79
N VAL A 324 5.77 5.69 -28.87
CA VAL A 324 5.90 4.25 -29.13
C VAL A 324 4.53 3.59 -29.16
N VAL A 325 3.66 3.95 -28.22
CA VAL A 325 2.25 3.49 -28.20
C VAL A 325 1.52 3.97 -29.45
N PHE A 326 1.77 5.22 -29.86
CA PHE A 326 1.17 5.80 -31.05
C PHE A 326 1.55 5.04 -32.32
N GLU A 327 2.82 4.78 -32.57
CA GLU A 327 3.25 4.00 -33.74
C GLU A 327 2.72 2.55 -33.68
N ALA A 328 2.76 1.91 -32.51
CA ALA A 328 2.23 0.56 -32.32
C ALA A 328 0.71 0.47 -32.59
N SER A 329 -0.02 1.56 -32.39
CA SER A 329 -1.46 1.66 -32.70
C SER A 329 -1.77 1.93 -34.17
N GLY A 330 -0.76 1.98 -35.05
CA GLY A 330 -0.93 2.41 -36.44
C GLY A 330 -1.26 3.90 -36.55
N ARG A 331 -0.69 4.73 -35.65
CA ARG A 331 -0.88 6.20 -35.61
C ARG A 331 -2.31 6.63 -35.29
N THR A 332 -3.01 5.87 -34.43
CA THR A 332 -4.42 6.14 -34.07
C THR A 332 -4.62 6.61 -32.62
N SER A 333 -3.79 6.16 -31.68
CA SER A 333 -3.88 6.46 -30.24
C SER A 333 -2.52 6.26 -29.57
N GLY A 334 -2.02 7.31 -28.92
CA GLY A 334 -0.76 7.32 -28.17
C GLY A 334 -0.93 7.65 -26.69
N GLY A 335 -2.16 7.82 -26.21
CA GLY A 335 -2.43 8.23 -24.84
C GLY A 335 -2.13 7.14 -23.82
N VAL A 336 -1.39 7.50 -22.77
CA VAL A 336 -1.13 6.65 -21.60
C VAL A 336 -1.60 7.38 -20.35
N CYS A 337 -2.53 6.76 -19.63
CA CYS A 337 -3.15 7.31 -18.44
C CYS A 337 -2.16 7.38 -17.27
N GLU A 338 -2.27 8.45 -16.48
CA GLU A 338 -1.41 8.67 -15.32
C GLU A 338 -2.22 8.63 -14.03
N ASN A 339 -1.63 8.07 -12.97
CA ASN A 339 -2.23 7.98 -11.64
C ASN A 339 -3.63 7.36 -11.66
N CYS A 340 -3.75 6.15 -12.23
CA CYS A 340 -5.01 5.40 -12.27
C CYS A 340 -5.64 5.30 -10.86
N MET A 341 -6.84 5.85 -10.73
CA MET A 341 -7.66 5.89 -9.52
C MET A 341 -8.54 4.63 -9.43
N HIS A 342 -9.27 4.51 -8.32
CA HIS A 342 -10.22 3.41 -8.07
C HIS A 342 -9.57 2.01 -8.16
N HIS A 343 -8.30 1.91 -7.77
CA HIS A 343 -7.52 0.66 -7.76
C HIS A 343 -7.43 -0.01 -9.14
N THR A 344 -7.40 0.79 -10.19
CA THR A 344 -7.12 0.34 -11.56
C THR A 344 -5.64 0.51 -11.90
N THR A 345 -5.20 -0.13 -12.97
CA THR A 345 -3.84 -0.10 -13.49
C THR A 345 -3.82 -0.36 -15.00
N GLY A 346 -2.64 -0.25 -15.61
CA GLY A 346 -2.44 -0.38 -17.05
C GLY A 346 -2.51 0.96 -17.80
N PRO A 347 -2.11 0.99 -19.08
CA PRO A 347 -1.99 2.23 -19.86
C PRO A 347 -3.33 2.93 -20.11
N LYS A 348 -4.45 2.21 -19.96
CA LYS A 348 -5.82 2.72 -20.10
C LYS A 348 -6.63 2.62 -18.80
N CYS A 349 -5.97 2.32 -17.68
CA CYS A 349 -6.63 1.98 -16.42
C CYS A 349 -7.71 0.90 -16.60
N ASP A 350 -7.39 -0.12 -17.40
CA ASP A 350 -8.33 -1.13 -17.92
C ASP A 350 -8.29 -2.46 -17.14
N ARG A 351 -7.47 -2.52 -16.09
CA ARG A 351 -7.25 -3.69 -15.25
C ARG A 351 -7.25 -3.28 -13.79
N CYS A 352 -7.51 -4.23 -12.89
CA CYS A 352 -7.39 -3.97 -11.45
C CYS A 352 -5.93 -4.07 -11.00
N ALA A 353 -5.54 -3.20 -10.07
CA ALA A 353 -4.23 -3.23 -9.44
C ALA A 353 -4.06 -4.49 -8.56
N ALA A 354 -2.83 -4.86 -8.26
CA ALA A 354 -2.52 -6.03 -7.45
C ALA A 354 -3.29 -6.03 -6.11
N GLY A 355 -3.90 -7.17 -5.77
CA GLY A 355 -4.75 -7.32 -4.58
C GLY A 355 -6.22 -6.92 -4.79
N TYR A 356 -6.60 -6.51 -6.00
CA TYR A 356 -7.96 -6.24 -6.41
C TYR A 356 -8.36 -7.11 -7.59
N GLN A 357 -9.65 -7.44 -7.69
CA GLN A 357 -10.24 -8.19 -8.79
C GLN A 357 -11.38 -7.38 -9.44
N PRO A 358 -11.69 -7.65 -10.72
CA PRO A 358 -12.86 -7.07 -11.37
C PRO A 358 -14.14 -7.40 -10.59
N ASN A 359 -14.98 -6.41 -10.37
CA ASN A 359 -16.29 -6.58 -9.79
C ASN A 359 -17.25 -7.14 -10.85
N PRO A 360 -17.74 -8.39 -10.73
CA PRO A 360 -18.60 -9.00 -11.74
C PRO A 360 -19.96 -8.29 -11.89
N ARG A 361 -20.32 -7.39 -10.98
CA ARG A 361 -21.56 -6.60 -11.01
C ARG A 361 -21.36 -5.16 -11.49
N SER A 362 -20.12 -4.75 -11.76
CA SER A 362 -19.81 -3.40 -12.24
C SER A 362 -19.07 -3.44 -13.57
N ARG A 363 -18.98 -2.28 -14.22
CA ARG A 363 -18.25 -2.10 -15.47
C ARG A 363 -16.93 -1.38 -15.18
N MET A 364 -15.94 -1.58 -16.04
CA MET A 364 -14.59 -1.00 -15.87
C MET A 364 -14.57 0.54 -15.94
N ASP A 365 -15.65 1.21 -16.35
CA ASP A 365 -15.72 2.68 -16.38
C ASP A 365 -16.24 3.30 -15.05
N ARG A 366 -16.57 2.46 -14.06
CA ARG A 366 -17.18 2.89 -12.80
C ARG A 366 -16.19 2.86 -11.64
N PRO A 367 -16.33 3.74 -10.62
CA PRO A 367 -15.46 3.74 -9.44
C PRO A 367 -15.42 2.43 -8.64
N ASP A 368 -16.45 1.59 -8.75
CA ASP A 368 -16.57 0.30 -8.07
C ASP A 368 -16.17 -0.90 -8.95
N ALA A 369 -15.47 -0.64 -10.07
CA ALA A 369 -14.98 -1.66 -11.01
C ALA A 369 -14.03 -2.68 -10.37
N CYS A 370 -13.24 -2.26 -9.38
CA CYS A 370 -12.24 -3.10 -8.72
C CYS A 370 -12.58 -3.27 -7.24
N ILE A 371 -12.80 -4.52 -6.82
CA ILE A 371 -13.06 -4.89 -5.44
C ILE A 371 -11.84 -5.57 -4.84
N ARG A 372 -11.60 -5.36 -3.55
CA ARG A 372 -10.48 -5.98 -2.85
C ARG A 372 -10.64 -7.49 -2.82
N CYS A 373 -9.56 -8.19 -3.07
CA CYS A 373 -9.50 -9.64 -2.92
C CYS A 373 -9.53 -10.03 -1.46
N VAL A 374 -10.34 -11.05 -1.14
CA VAL A 374 -10.54 -11.48 0.25
C VAL A 374 -9.91 -12.85 0.47
N CYS A 375 -8.59 -12.88 0.57
CA CYS A 375 -7.82 -14.12 0.77
C CYS A 375 -7.44 -14.34 2.24
N SER A 376 -7.40 -15.60 2.68
CA SER A 376 -6.89 -16.00 3.99
C SER A 376 -5.37 -15.85 4.02
N ALA A 377 -4.84 -15.05 4.96
CA ALA A 377 -3.40 -14.85 5.08
C ALA A 377 -2.67 -16.18 5.36
N ASP A 378 -3.27 -17.08 6.14
CA ASP A 378 -2.66 -18.35 6.51
C ASP A 378 -2.56 -19.34 5.34
N GLY A 379 -3.56 -19.30 4.45
CA GLY A 379 -3.68 -20.24 3.34
C GLY A 379 -3.17 -19.75 2.00
N THR A 380 -2.85 -18.46 1.87
CA THR A 380 -2.39 -17.86 0.61
C THR A 380 -0.86 -17.88 0.53
N VAL A 381 -0.33 -18.17 -0.65
CA VAL A 381 1.11 -18.09 -0.92
C VAL A 381 1.60 -16.65 -0.68
N ASN A 382 2.67 -16.46 0.09
CA ASN A 382 3.20 -15.14 0.48
C ASN A 382 2.23 -14.23 1.27
N GLY A 383 1.15 -14.78 1.84
CA GLY A 383 0.27 -14.09 2.79
C GLY A 383 -0.66 -13.02 2.22
N SER A 384 -0.64 -12.75 0.91
CA SER A 384 -1.58 -11.83 0.26
C SER A 384 -1.62 -12.00 -1.27
N GLY A 385 -2.74 -11.59 -1.88
CA GLY A 385 -2.88 -11.48 -3.34
C GLY A 385 -3.82 -12.52 -3.99
N CYS A 386 -4.56 -12.05 -4.98
CA CYS A 386 -5.35 -12.85 -5.91
C CYS A 386 -4.74 -12.73 -7.30
N GLU A 387 -5.08 -13.66 -8.18
CA GLU A 387 -4.69 -13.60 -9.58
C GLU A 387 -5.46 -12.50 -10.33
N ASP A 388 -4.75 -11.74 -11.19
CA ASP A 388 -5.22 -10.49 -11.81
C ASP A 388 -6.47 -10.64 -12.69
N VAL A 389 -6.73 -11.84 -13.22
CA VAL A 389 -7.80 -12.11 -14.20
C VAL A 389 -8.96 -12.88 -13.59
N THR A 390 -8.68 -13.87 -12.75
CA THR A 390 -9.70 -14.74 -12.16
C THR A 390 -10.19 -14.23 -10.81
N GLY A 391 -9.41 -13.36 -10.15
CA GLY A 391 -9.66 -12.91 -8.79
C GLY A 391 -9.54 -14.02 -7.74
N SER A 392 -9.06 -15.20 -8.15
CA SER A 392 -8.89 -16.36 -7.28
C SER A 392 -7.65 -16.20 -6.41
N CYS A 393 -7.77 -16.56 -5.13
CA CYS A 393 -6.66 -16.55 -4.20
C CYS A 393 -5.67 -17.68 -4.54
N ARG A 394 -4.38 -17.38 -4.52
CA ARG A 394 -3.33 -18.38 -4.78
C ARG A 394 -3.07 -19.22 -3.54
N CYS A 395 -3.77 -20.34 -3.41
CA CYS A 395 -3.67 -21.19 -2.22
C CYS A 395 -2.35 -21.95 -2.15
N LYS A 396 -1.86 -22.16 -0.92
CA LYS A 396 -0.75 -23.07 -0.63
C LYS A 396 -1.13 -24.51 -1.00
N ALA A 397 -0.13 -25.36 -1.19
CA ALA A 397 -0.29 -26.68 -1.83
C ALA A 397 -1.38 -27.57 -1.21
N ASN A 398 -1.54 -27.56 0.12
CA ASN A 398 -2.49 -28.40 0.85
C ASN A 398 -3.75 -27.63 1.31
N VAL A 399 -3.98 -26.44 0.77
CA VAL A 399 -5.08 -25.54 1.10
C VAL A 399 -6.03 -25.44 -0.10
N ASP A 400 -7.31 -25.26 0.17
CA ASP A 400 -8.39 -25.18 -0.79
C ASP A 400 -9.39 -24.07 -0.44
N GLY A 401 -10.35 -23.83 -1.33
CA GLY A 401 -11.40 -22.82 -1.21
C GLY A 401 -11.09 -21.52 -1.94
N PRO A 402 -12.12 -20.74 -2.34
CA PRO A 402 -11.96 -19.51 -3.13
C PRO A 402 -11.19 -18.42 -2.37
N ARG A 403 -11.09 -18.53 -1.04
CA ARG A 403 -10.35 -17.61 -0.17
C ARG A 403 -9.16 -18.31 0.50
N CYS A 404 -8.80 -19.52 0.09
CA CYS A 404 -7.77 -20.35 0.71
C CYS A 404 -8.00 -20.54 2.22
N GLU A 405 -9.26 -20.73 2.59
CA GLU A 405 -9.71 -20.70 3.98
C GLU A 405 -9.76 -22.07 4.66
N ARG A 406 -9.55 -23.17 3.91
CA ARG A 406 -9.71 -24.54 4.42
C ARG A 406 -8.61 -25.47 3.93
N CYS A 407 -8.31 -26.53 4.67
CA CYS A 407 -7.42 -27.57 4.20
C CYS A 407 -8.08 -28.43 3.11
N LYS A 408 -7.27 -28.95 2.18
CA LYS A 408 -7.70 -30.01 1.25
C LYS A 408 -8.12 -31.26 2.02
N SER A 409 -9.00 -32.07 1.42
CA SER A 409 -9.38 -33.38 1.98
C SER A 409 -8.14 -34.23 2.27
N GLY A 410 -8.07 -34.81 3.47
CA GLY A 410 -6.88 -35.56 3.92
C GLY A 410 -5.77 -34.69 4.52
N PHE A 411 -6.03 -33.40 4.77
CA PHE A 411 -5.12 -32.49 5.49
C PHE A 411 -5.87 -31.73 6.59
N TYR A 412 -5.14 -31.26 7.60
CA TYR A 412 -5.69 -30.53 8.73
C TYR A 412 -4.74 -29.46 9.28
N GLY A 413 -5.29 -28.56 10.10
CA GLY A 413 -4.52 -27.59 10.88
C GLY A 413 -3.90 -26.48 10.04
N LEU A 414 -4.75 -25.67 9.39
CA LEU A 414 -4.31 -24.53 8.58
C LEU A 414 -3.43 -23.57 9.40
N ASN A 415 -2.22 -23.32 8.93
CA ASN A 415 -1.24 -22.49 9.62
C ASN A 415 -0.42 -21.64 8.63
N GLY A 416 -0.37 -20.32 8.85
CA GLY A 416 0.42 -19.39 8.05
C GLY A 416 1.91 -19.68 8.02
N ALA A 417 2.47 -20.26 9.10
CA ALA A 417 3.87 -20.65 9.19
C ALA A 417 4.20 -21.95 8.43
N ASP A 418 3.20 -22.78 8.12
CA ASP A 418 3.39 -23.97 7.29
C ASP A 418 3.50 -23.55 5.81
N PRO A 419 4.62 -23.83 5.11
CA PRO A 419 4.77 -23.51 3.69
C PRO A 419 3.71 -24.19 2.81
N LEU A 420 3.24 -25.37 3.21
CA LEU A 420 2.19 -26.13 2.52
C LEU A 420 0.79 -25.76 3.03
N GLY A 421 0.71 -25.00 4.13
CA GLY A 421 -0.50 -24.48 4.75
C GLY A 421 -1.19 -25.47 5.68
N CYS A 422 -1.32 -26.74 5.28
CA CYS A 422 -1.93 -27.79 6.10
C CYS A 422 -1.08 -29.06 6.15
N SER A 423 -1.18 -29.76 7.27
CA SER A 423 -0.49 -31.02 7.55
C SER A 423 -1.32 -32.23 7.11
N LYS A 424 -0.67 -33.29 6.59
CA LYS A 424 -1.37 -34.50 6.12
C LYS A 424 -1.97 -35.29 7.28
N CYS A 425 -3.21 -35.77 7.13
CA CYS A 425 -3.84 -36.70 8.05
C CYS A 425 -3.00 -37.99 8.17
N SER A 426 -2.90 -38.52 9.39
CA SER A 426 -2.16 -39.75 9.69
C SER A 426 -3.09 -40.85 10.20
N CYS A 427 -4.21 -41.06 9.52
CA CYS A 427 -5.22 -42.04 9.92
C CYS A 427 -4.72 -43.48 9.75
N SER A 428 -4.92 -44.31 10.78
CA SER A 428 -4.53 -45.71 10.79
C SER A 428 -5.36 -46.51 9.79
N PRO A 429 -4.74 -47.24 8.84
CA PRO A 429 -5.49 -48.06 7.89
C PRO A 429 -6.32 -49.17 8.57
N ASP A 430 -5.84 -49.68 9.71
CA ASP A 430 -6.52 -50.72 10.48
C ASP A 430 -7.69 -50.16 11.31
N GLY A 431 -7.50 -48.97 11.89
CA GLY A 431 -8.38 -48.42 12.91
C GLY A 431 -9.26 -47.27 12.47
N SER A 432 -9.06 -46.71 11.29
CA SER A 432 -9.88 -45.64 10.71
C SER A 432 -10.83 -46.15 9.63
N LEU A 433 -11.95 -45.46 9.43
CA LEU A 433 -12.89 -45.72 8.36
C LEU A 433 -12.46 -45.11 7.02
N SER A 434 -11.66 -44.04 7.06
CA SER A 434 -11.11 -43.31 5.91
C SER A 434 -9.76 -42.70 6.29
N ASP A 435 -8.98 -42.33 5.29
CA ASP A 435 -7.77 -41.50 5.38
C ASP A 435 -8.06 -39.99 5.55
N VAL A 436 -9.32 -39.57 5.39
CA VAL A 436 -9.80 -38.21 5.64
C VAL A 436 -10.03 -38.00 7.13
N CYS A 437 -9.45 -36.92 7.67
CA CYS A 437 -9.64 -36.48 9.05
C CYS A 437 -10.33 -35.12 9.10
N ASP A 438 -10.78 -34.73 10.30
CA ASP A 438 -11.34 -33.40 10.54
C ASP A 438 -10.31 -32.30 10.18
N PRO A 439 -10.67 -31.31 9.34
CA PRO A 439 -9.72 -30.35 8.77
C PRO A 439 -9.14 -29.35 9.78
N VAL A 440 -9.70 -29.27 10.99
CA VAL A 440 -9.20 -28.37 12.05
C VAL A 440 -8.36 -29.16 13.05
N THR A 441 -8.94 -30.21 13.61
CA THR A 441 -8.36 -30.98 14.73
C THR A 441 -7.45 -32.11 14.28
N GLY A 442 -7.61 -32.60 13.04
CA GLY A 442 -6.91 -33.77 12.54
C GLY A 442 -7.47 -35.10 13.06
N GLN A 443 -8.63 -35.10 13.71
CA GLN A 443 -9.27 -36.30 14.25
C GLN A 443 -9.79 -37.19 13.12
N CYS A 444 -9.28 -38.42 13.05
CA CYS A 444 -9.74 -39.44 12.13
C CYS A 444 -11.03 -40.09 12.63
N LEU A 445 -11.87 -40.55 11.70
CA LEU A 445 -13.07 -41.28 12.05
C LEU A 445 -12.70 -42.74 12.40
N CYS A 446 -12.71 -43.07 13.68
CA CYS A 446 -12.28 -44.38 14.17
C CYS A 446 -13.35 -45.47 13.95
N ARG A 447 -12.90 -46.66 13.60
CA ARG A 447 -13.69 -47.89 13.62
C ARG A 447 -14.09 -48.23 15.07
N PRO A 448 -15.15 -49.04 15.27
CA PRO A 448 -15.52 -49.50 16.60
C PRO A 448 -14.32 -50.07 17.36
N HIS A 449 -14.21 -49.71 18.64
CA HIS A 449 -13.15 -50.13 19.56
C HIS A 449 -11.75 -49.58 19.30
N PHE A 450 -11.58 -48.68 18.33
CA PHE A 450 -10.37 -47.89 18.15
C PHE A 450 -10.56 -46.47 18.73
N HIS A 451 -9.46 -45.85 19.15
CA HIS A 451 -9.42 -44.52 19.75
C HIS A 451 -8.12 -43.78 19.40
N GLY A 452 -8.08 -42.48 19.72
CA GLY A 452 -6.97 -41.57 19.47
C GLY A 452 -7.16 -40.77 18.19
N ARG A 453 -6.37 -39.70 18.01
CA ARG A 453 -6.47 -38.80 16.85
C ARG A 453 -6.30 -39.53 15.52
N THR A 454 -5.41 -40.51 15.50
CA THR A 454 -5.07 -41.32 14.31
C THR A 454 -5.72 -42.70 14.31
N CYS A 455 -6.54 -43.02 15.32
CA CYS A 455 -7.18 -44.33 15.49
C CYS A 455 -6.19 -45.53 15.46
N ASN A 456 -4.97 -45.34 15.95
CA ASN A 456 -3.96 -46.39 16.00
C ASN A 456 -3.98 -47.19 17.32
N THR A 457 -4.67 -46.69 18.34
CA THR A 457 -4.79 -47.35 19.65
C THR A 457 -6.18 -47.95 19.84
N CYS A 458 -6.26 -49.04 20.60
CA CYS A 458 -7.56 -49.57 21.03
C CYS A 458 -8.17 -48.67 22.10
N ALA A 459 -9.50 -48.56 22.08
CA ALA A 459 -10.26 -47.90 23.12
C ALA A 459 -10.06 -48.61 24.46
N LYS A 460 -10.30 -47.88 25.57
CA LYS A 460 -10.24 -48.47 26.92
C LYS A 460 -11.12 -49.72 27.00
N GLY A 461 -10.58 -50.79 27.60
CA GLY A 461 -11.26 -52.09 27.67
C GLY A 461 -11.05 -52.99 26.45
N PHE A 462 -10.21 -52.57 25.50
CA PHE A 462 -9.83 -53.35 24.32
C PHE A 462 -8.32 -53.37 24.11
N TRP A 463 -7.83 -54.40 23.43
CA TRP A 463 -6.42 -54.60 23.09
C TRP A 463 -6.29 -55.17 21.67
N LYS A 464 -5.10 -55.06 21.07
CA LYS A 464 -4.83 -55.53 19.70
C LYS A 464 -3.89 -56.75 19.74
N PRO A 465 -4.40 -57.98 19.53
CA PRO A 465 -3.55 -59.16 19.45
C PRO A 465 -2.55 -59.09 18.30
N ILE A 466 -1.37 -59.67 18.50
CA ILE A 466 -0.35 -59.80 17.46
C ILE A 466 -0.94 -60.51 16.24
N GLY A 467 -0.83 -59.89 15.06
CA GLY A 467 -1.39 -60.41 13.80
C GLY A 467 -2.87 -60.11 13.54
N SER A 468 -3.56 -59.39 14.43
CA SER A 468 -4.95 -58.96 14.21
C SER A 468 -5.05 -57.51 13.73
N THR A 469 -5.98 -57.22 12.82
CA THR A 469 -6.34 -55.86 12.37
C THR A 469 -7.48 -55.24 13.20
N HIS A 470 -8.04 -55.96 14.17
CA HIS A 470 -9.17 -55.52 14.99
C HIS A 470 -8.83 -55.53 16.48
N CYS A 471 -9.38 -54.55 17.20
CA CYS A 471 -9.33 -54.53 18.66
C CYS A 471 -10.32 -55.53 19.23
N LYS A 472 -9.87 -56.33 20.21
CA LYS A 472 -10.70 -57.30 20.94
C LYS A 472 -10.92 -56.82 22.37
N ALA A 473 -12.09 -57.13 22.93
CA ALA A 473 -12.36 -56.82 24.33
C ALA A 473 -11.33 -57.51 25.24
N CYS A 474 -10.90 -56.82 26.30
CA CYS A 474 -10.01 -57.38 27.31
C CYS A 474 -10.66 -58.60 27.99
N GLY A 475 -11.95 -58.46 28.31
CA GLY A 475 -12.71 -59.47 29.05
C GLY A 475 -12.26 -59.60 30.51
N CYS A 476 -11.77 -58.51 31.12
CA CYS A 476 -11.41 -58.50 32.53
C CYS A 476 -12.63 -58.80 33.40
N ASP A 477 -12.46 -59.66 34.40
CA ASP A 477 -13.50 -60.00 35.36
C ASP A 477 -13.89 -58.74 36.15
N ALA A 478 -15.20 -58.43 36.18
CA ALA A 478 -15.70 -57.18 36.73
C ALA A 478 -15.48 -57.05 38.25
N THR A 479 -15.34 -58.18 38.96
CA THR A 479 -15.20 -58.22 40.42
C THR A 479 -13.74 -58.40 40.82
N ASN A 480 -13.04 -59.29 40.11
CA ASN A 480 -11.70 -59.76 40.47
C ASN A 480 -10.59 -58.92 39.82
N SER A 481 -10.92 -58.03 38.90
CA SER A 481 -9.99 -57.05 38.32
C SER A 481 -10.08 -55.69 39.03
N LEU A 482 -9.01 -54.91 38.92
CA LEU A 482 -8.99 -53.51 39.39
C LEU A 482 -9.72 -52.56 38.42
N SER A 483 -9.74 -52.89 37.13
CA SER A 483 -10.48 -52.16 36.11
C SER A 483 -10.80 -53.06 34.92
N ASP A 484 -11.61 -52.55 34.00
CA ASP A 484 -11.89 -53.13 32.69
C ASP A 484 -10.73 -52.98 31.69
N ALA A 485 -9.72 -52.14 32.01
CA ALA A 485 -8.56 -51.91 31.17
C ALA A 485 -7.53 -53.03 31.27
N CYS A 486 -6.90 -53.33 30.14
CA CYS A 486 -5.82 -54.29 30.02
C CYS A 486 -4.66 -53.72 29.20
N ASP A 487 -3.52 -54.40 29.24
CA ASP A 487 -2.37 -54.06 28.39
C ASP A 487 -2.75 -54.11 26.90
N GLN A 488 -2.37 -53.07 26.14
CA GLN A 488 -2.84 -52.89 24.76
C GLN A 488 -2.31 -53.94 23.77
N SER A 489 -1.26 -54.70 24.13
CA SER A 489 -0.58 -55.67 23.26
C SER A 489 -0.78 -57.13 23.67
N SER A 490 -0.83 -57.40 24.98
CA SER A 490 -0.99 -58.75 25.56
C SER A 490 -2.42 -59.03 26.03
N GLY A 491 -3.22 -57.98 26.25
CA GLY A 491 -4.57 -58.10 26.79
C GLY A 491 -4.61 -58.45 28.28
N GLN A 492 -3.49 -58.38 29.00
CA GLN A 492 -3.40 -58.73 30.41
C GLN A 492 -4.12 -57.70 31.29
N CYS A 493 -5.11 -58.15 32.05
CA CYS A 493 -5.85 -57.35 33.02
C CYS A 493 -5.07 -57.20 34.34
N GLN A 494 -5.35 -56.13 35.07
CA GLN A 494 -4.79 -55.90 36.41
C GLN A 494 -5.65 -56.63 37.46
N CYS A 495 -5.17 -57.77 37.95
CA CYS A 495 -5.90 -58.61 38.89
C CYS A 495 -5.76 -58.15 40.33
N ARG A 496 -6.82 -58.34 41.13
CA ARG A 496 -6.78 -58.17 42.58
C ARG A 496 -5.96 -59.30 43.23
N PRO A 497 -5.41 -59.08 44.44
CA PRO A 497 -4.65 -60.11 45.14
C PRO A 497 -5.40 -61.45 45.25
N GLY A 498 -4.73 -62.55 44.90
CA GLY A 498 -5.30 -63.92 44.93
C GLY A 498 -5.93 -64.39 43.60
N PHE A 499 -6.17 -63.48 42.65
CA PHE A 499 -6.74 -63.79 41.33
C PHE A 499 -5.69 -63.62 40.23
N GLY A 500 -5.84 -64.35 39.12
CA GLY A 500 -4.87 -64.34 38.03
C GLY A 500 -5.40 -64.88 36.71
N GLY A 501 -4.47 -65.04 35.76
CA GLY A 501 -4.77 -65.25 34.35
C GLY A 501 -5.01 -63.93 33.60
N ARG A 502 -5.15 -64.01 32.27
CA ARG A 502 -5.29 -62.82 31.41
C ARG A 502 -6.48 -61.95 31.79
N THR A 503 -7.59 -62.58 32.17
CA THR A 503 -8.86 -61.92 32.50
C THR A 503 -9.16 -61.82 33.99
N CYS A 504 -8.28 -62.31 34.87
CA CYS A 504 -8.52 -62.39 36.32
C CYS A 504 -9.73 -63.25 36.74
N ALA A 505 -10.26 -64.07 35.84
CA ALA A 505 -11.38 -64.96 36.12
C ALA A 505 -10.98 -66.23 36.89
N GLY A 506 -9.68 -66.50 37.01
CA GLY A 506 -9.14 -67.67 37.70
C GLY A 506 -8.35 -67.29 38.95
N CYS A 507 -7.95 -68.30 39.72
CA CYS A 507 -7.00 -68.12 40.81
C CYS A 507 -5.60 -67.78 40.29
N ALA A 508 -4.87 -66.95 41.04
CA ALA A 508 -3.47 -66.64 40.76
C ALA A 508 -2.63 -67.91 40.75
N ASP A 509 -1.50 -67.89 40.03
CA ASP A 509 -0.55 -69.01 40.08
C ASP A 509 -0.07 -69.22 41.53
N GLY A 510 -0.06 -70.48 41.98
CA GLY A 510 0.13 -70.79 43.40
C GLY A 510 -1.11 -70.67 44.30
N ALA A 511 -2.31 -70.50 43.72
CA ALA A 511 -3.59 -70.58 44.42
C ALA A 511 -4.57 -71.52 43.68
N PHE A 512 -5.50 -72.12 44.43
CA PHE A 512 -6.48 -73.09 43.95
C PHE A 512 -7.87 -72.84 44.54
N GLY A 513 -8.89 -73.43 43.92
CA GLY A 513 -10.28 -73.37 44.37
C GLY A 513 -11.22 -72.77 43.34
N ASP A 514 -12.47 -72.55 43.74
CA ASP A 514 -13.48 -71.91 42.88
C ASP A 514 -13.37 -70.39 43.00
N PRO A 515 -13.06 -69.66 41.90
CA PRO A 515 -12.98 -68.21 41.88
C PRO A 515 -14.26 -67.49 42.35
N LEU A 516 -15.43 -68.15 42.33
CA LEU A 516 -16.70 -67.60 42.83
C LEU A 516 -16.85 -67.70 44.36
N ILE A 517 -16.15 -68.64 44.99
CA ILE A 517 -16.21 -68.91 46.44
C ILE A 517 -15.01 -68.30 47.15
N GLY A 518 -13.84 -68.36 46.52
CA GLY A 518 -12.59 -67.79 47.01
C GLY A 518 -11.38 -68.64 46.67
N CYS A 519 -10.29 -67.99 46.24
CA CYS A 519 -9.02 -68.65 45.95
C CYS A 519 -8.19 -68.83 47.22
N GLN A 520 -7.73 -70.05 47.47
CA GLN A 520 -6.86 -70.38 48.59
C GLN A 520 -5.42 -70.55 48.10
N LEU A 521 -4.47 -69.96 48.83
CA LEU A 521 -3.06 -70.12 48.50
C LEU A 521 -2.64 -71.58 48.73
N CYS A 522 -1.96 -72.15 47.75
CA CYS A 522 -1.45 -73.50 47.84
C CYS A 522 -0.37 -73.59 48.90
N ARG A 523 -0.44 -74.65 49.72
CA ARG A 523 0.53 -74.88 50.80
C ARG A 523 1.72 -75.70 50.29
N CYS A 524 2.26 -75.36 49.14
CA CYS A 524 3.39 -76.05 48.53
C CYS A 524 4.71 -75.35 48.84
N ASN A 525 5.79 -76.09 48.80
CA ASN A 525 7.13 -75.55 48.86
C ASN A 525 7.54 -75.10 47.45
N LEU A 526 7.69 -73.78 47.26
CA LEU A 526 8.03 -73.17 45.96
C LEU A 526 9.34 -73.72 45.40
N GLU A 527 10.30 -74.06 46.27
CA GLU A 527 11.57 -74.63 45.85
C GLU A 527 11.42 -76.07 45.38
N GLY A 528 10.29 -76.76 45.59
CA GLY A 528 10.10 -78.16 45.20
C GLY A 528 9.04 -78.38 44.13
N THR A 529 8.34 -77.32 43.72
CA THR A 529 7.26 -77.38 42.74
C THR A 529 7.67 -76.87 41.37
N ILE A 530 6.95 -77.30 40.33
CA ILE A 530 7.04 -76.71 38.99
C ILE A 530 6.34 -75.32 38.95
N PRO A 531 6.50 -74.50 37.88
CA PRO A 531 6.02 -73.11 37.85
C PRO A 531 4.52 -72.88 38.14
N GLU A 532 3.66 -73.86 37.88
CA GLU A 532 2.22 -73.79 38.18
C GLU A 532 1.90 -74.04 39.67
N VAL A 533 2.92 -74.44 40.46
CA VAL A 533 2.98 -74.67 41.93
C VAL A 533 2.05 -75.79 42.42
N CYS A 534 0.77 -75.74 42.07
CA CYS A 534 -0.26 -76.67 42.48
C CYS A 534 -1.33 -76.81 41.40
N ASP A 535 -2.06 -77.91 41.44
CA ASP A 535 -3.25 -78.09 40.62
C ASP A 535 -4.34 -77.08 41.03
N LYS A 536 -4.86 -76.33 40.04
CA LYS A 536 -5.76 -75.18 40.28
C LYS A 536 -7.14 -75.59 40.83
N LEU A 537 -7.54 -76.85 40.69
CA LEU A 537 -8.84 -77.36 41.16
C LEU A 537 -8.71 -78.06 42.52
N THR A 538 -7.70 -78.90 42.67
CA THR A 538 -7.53 -79.79 43.84
C THR A 538 -6.57 -79.25 44.89
N GLY A 539 -5.72 -78.28 44.54
CA GLY A 539 -4.69 -77.72 45.43
C GLY A 539 -3.51 -78.66 45.68
N ALA A 540 -3.46 -79.80 44.98
CA ALA A 540 -2.37 -80.76 45.09
C ALA A 540 -1.07 -80.16 44.54
N CYS A 541 0.00 -80.19 45.33
CA CYS A 541 1.28 -79.62 44.94
C CYS A 541 1.90 -80.43 43.79
N GLN A 542 2.29 -79.72 42.73
CA GLN A 542 2.89 -80.36 41.55
C GLN A 542 4.40 -80.40 41.74
N CYS A 543 4.89 -81.51 42.31
CA CYS A 543 6.30 -81.66 42.64
C CYS A 543 7.14 -81.80 41.37
N ARG A 544 8.29 -81.12 41.33
CA ARG A 544 9.27 -81.36 40.28
C ARG A 544 9.84 -82.78 40.39
N PRO A 545 10.37 -83.36 39.30
CA PRO A 545 10.95 -84.70 39.33
C PRO A 545 12.02 -84.87 40.43
N GLY A 546 11.92 -85.95 41.21
CA GLY A 546 12.85 -86.26 42.31
C GLY A 546 12.50 -85.66 43.67
N VAL A 547 11.53 -84.73 43.71
CA VAL A 547 10.92 -84.19 44.93
C VAL A 547 9.57 -84.87 45.16
N THR A 548 9.23 -85.14 46.41
CA THR A 548 8.02 -85.80 46.86
C THR A 548 7.47 -85.14 48.12
N GLY A 549 6.39 -85.70 48.67
CA GLY A 549 5.65 -85.14 49.81
C GLY A 549 4.45 -84.32 49.34
N THR A 550 3.41 -84.24 50.17
CA THR A 550 2.16 -83.53 49.84
C THR A 550 2.34 -82.02 49.66
N ARG A 551 3.49 -81.49 50.10
CA ARG A 551 3.91 -80.10 49.93
C ARG A 551 5.14 -79.95 49.03
N CYS A 552 5.63 -81.04 48.42
CA CYS A 552 6.86 -81.07 47.65
C CYS A 552 8.07 -80.54 48.43
N ASP A 553 8.22 -80.95 49.69
CA ASP A 553 9.24 -80.47 50.63
C ASP A 553 10.25 -81.56 51.01
N SER A 554 10.20 -82.73 50.37
CA SER A 554 11.02 -83.88 50.71
C SER A 554 11.61 -84.52 49.45
N CYS A 555 12.76 -85.18 49.57
CA CYS A 555 13.33 -85.93 48.46
C CYS A 555 12.69 -87.31 48.32
N GLY A 556 12.48 -87.78 47.08
CA GLY A 556 12.03 -89.15 46.83
C GLY A 556 12.99 -90.19 47.42
N ARG A 557 12.50 -91.42 47.69
CA ARG A 557 13.28 -92.48 48.37
C ARG A 557 14.62 -92.85 47.70
N GLU A 558 14.88 -92.42 46.47
CA GLU A 558 16.10 -92.70 45.70
C GLU A 558 17.07 -91.50 45.64
N ARG A 559 16.88 -90.48 46.50
CA ARG A 559 17.56 -89.18 46.44
C ARG A 559 18.17 -88.84 47.81
N CYS A 560 19.46 -88.48 47.88
CA CYS A 560 20.28 -88.61 49.11
C CYS A 560 20.73 -87.30 49.81
N SER A 561 20.43 -86.13 49.26
CA SER A 561 20.85 -84.85 49.87
C SER A 561 19.60 -84.04 50.15
N SER A 562 19.46 -83.61 51.41
CA SER A 562 18.33 -82.85 51.93
C SER A 562 17.76 -81.85 50.93
N PHE A 563 16.43 -81.74 50.92
CA PHE A 563 15.67 -80.73 50.16
C PHE A 563 16.34 -79.35 50.22
N PRO A 564 16.43 -78.58 49.11
CA PRO A 564 15.65 -78.71 47.86
C PRO A 564 16.31 -79.53 46.74
N ASP A 565 17.61 -79.71 46.74
CA ASP A 565 18.34 -80.14 45.52
C ASP A 565 18.07 -81.59 45.10
N CYS A 566 17.72 -82.46 46.06
CA CYS A 566 17.36 -83.86 45.86
C CYS A 566 18.15 -84.53 44.70
N PRO A 567 19.49 -84.63 44.78
CA PRO A 567 20.29 -85.35 43.80
C PRO A 567 20.12 -86.87 43.98
N SER A 568 20.28 -87.63 42.89
CA SER A 568 20.23 -89.10 42.94
C SER A 568 21.34 -89.68 43.82
N CYS A 569 21.03 -90.69 44.63
CA CYS A 569 21.99 -91.34 45.52
C CYS A 569 23.10 -92.09 44.74
N PRO A 570 24.39 -91.91 45.08
CA PRO A 570 25.47 -92.77 44.59
C PRO A 570 25.41 -94.17 45.20
N SER A 571 25.75 -95.21 44.42
CA SER A 571 25.68 -96.64 44.81
C SER A 571 26.48 -96.99 46.08
N CYS A 572 27.48 -96.18 46.45
CA CYS A 572 28.36 -96.32 47.62
C CYS A 572 27.65 -96.08 48.98
N PHE A 573 26.51 -95.37 49.00
CA PHE A 573 25.82 -94.96 50.24
C PHE A 573 25.35 -96.14 51.11
N PHE A 574 25.02 -97.30 50.52
CA PHE A 574 24.60 -98.49 51.27
C PHE A 574 25.75 -99.22 51.99
N THR A 575 27.00 -98.92 51.65
CA THR A 575 28.20 -99.60 52.18
C THR A 575 28.99 -98.78 53.21
N LEU A 576 28.73 -97.48 53.35
CA LEU A 576 29.44 -96.57 54.26
C LEU A 576 28.72 -96.38 55.61
N ASP A 577 27.42 -96.69 55.70
CA ASP A 577 26.61 -96.60 56.92
C ASP A 577 27.08 -97.60 58.03
N ALA A 578 27.70 -98.72 57.62
CA ALA A 578 28.25 -99.74 58.53
C ALA A 578 29.61 -99.36 59.16
N GLN A 579 30.33 -98.37 58.62
CA GLN A 579 31.63 -97.92 59.16
C GLN A 579 31.54 -96.62 59.98
N MET A 580 30.43 -95.88 59.85
CA MET A 580 30.18 -94.64 60.59
C MET A 580 29.73 -94.84 62.05
N GLN A 581 29.26 -96.03 62.45
CA GLN A 581 28.90 -96.31 63.85
C GLN A 581 30.11 -96.42 64.80
N ASN A 582 31.35 -96.52 64.28
CA ASN A 582 32.57 -96.66 65.10
C ASN A 582 33.36 -95.34 65.26
N LEU A 583 32.99 -94.27 64.52
CA LEU A 583 33.69 -92.98 64.53
C LEU A 583 32.94 -91.87 65.31
N SER A 584 31.72 -92.17 65.76
CA SER A 584 30.88 -91.30 66.60
C SER A 584 31.43 -91.08 68.02
N SER A 585 32.35 -91.93 68.48
CA SER A 585 32.90 -91.89 69.85
C SER A 585 34.06 -90.90 70.06
N VAL A 586 34.66 -90.32 69.00
CA VAL A 586 35.87 -89.48 69.12
C VAL A 586 35.59 -88.00 68.88
N LEU A 587 34.45 -87.64 68.27
CA LEU A 587 34.12 -86.28 67.86
C LEU A 587 33.24 -85.49 68.85
N ASN A 588 33.06 -85.97 70.08
CA ASN A 588 32.39 -85.25 71.17
C ASN A 588 33.35 -84.43 72.07
N GLY A 589 34.61 -84.21 71.63
CA GLY A 589 35.66 -83.62 72.47
C GLY A 589 36.11 -82.19 72.14
N LEU A 590 35.57 -81.51 71.13
CA LEU A 590 36.08 -80.19 70.71
C LEU A 590 34.94 -79.20 70.45
N SER A 591 34.59 -78.44 71.49
CA SER A 591 33.53 -77.42 71.49
C SER A 591 34.07 -76.09 72.04
N VAL A 592 33.52 -74.99 71.48
CA VAL A 592 33.60 -73.56 71.88
C VAL A 592 34.87 -72.82 71.42
N GLY A 593 34.84 -71.61 70.84
CA GLY A 593 33.78 -70.66 70.48
C GLY A 593 34.40 -69.38 69.89
N PHE A 594 33.65 -68.66 69.05
CA PHE A 594 34.05 -67.38 68.43
C PHE A 594 33.61 -66.19 69.30
N PRO A 595 34.44 -65.15 69.48
CA PRO A 595 33.99 -63.82 69.94
C PRO A 595 33.66 -62.89 68.76
N ALA A 596 32.58 -62.12 68.91
CA ALA A 596 32.10 -61.09 67.97
C ALA A 596 32.82 -59.74 68.16
N PRO A 597 32.93 -58.88 67.12
CA PRO A 597 33.32 -57.48 67.27
C PRO A 597 32.14 -56.49 67.07
N PRO A 598 32.22 -55.27 67.66
CA PRO A 598 31.16 -54.26 67.64
C PRO A 598 31.37 -53.14 66.59
N GLY A 599 30.24 -52.54 66.19
CA GLY A 599 29.97 -51.09 66.01
C GLY A 599 30.90 -50.17 65.19
N GLY A 600 30.31 -49.51 64.18
CA GLY A 600 30.54 -48.07 63.92
C GLY A 600 31.26 -47.66 62.62
N SER A 601 30.47 -47.16 61.65
CA SER A 601 30.77 -46.16 60.59
C SER A 601 32.07 -46.24 59.76
N GLY A 602 31.92 -46.43 58.44
CA GLY A 602 32.95 -46.07 57.45
C GLY A 602 32.90 -46.87 56.14
N ASP A 603 32.58 -46.18 55.05
CA ASP A 603 33.17 -46.27 53.68
C ASP A 603 33.44 -47.66 53.03
N PRO A 604 32.81 -47.99 51.87
CA PRO A 604 33.02 -49.26 51.16
C PRO A 604 34.31 -49.25 50.33
N GLY A 605 35.45 -49.41 51.00
CA GLY A 605 36.76 -49.36 50.35
C GLY A 605 37.83 -50.23 51.03
N ASN A 606 37.51 -51.44 51.53
CA ASN A 606 38.55 -52.33 52.05
C ASN A 606 38.12 -53.83 52.12
N PHE A 607 38.14 -54.54 50.99
CA PHE A 607 37.91 -56.00 50.95
C PHE A 607 39.20 -56.85 51.03
N GLY A 608 40.37 -56.24 51.26
CA GLY A 608 41.66 -56.94 51.29
C GLY A 608 41.84 -57.96 52.42
N PRO A 609 41.51 -57.64 53.70
CA PRO A 609 41.83 -58.55 54.82
C PRO A 609 40.93 -59.77 54.94
N ARG A 610 39.72 -59.77 54.34
CA ARG A 610 38.77 -60.90 54.38
C ARG A 610 39.02 -61.96 53.30
N ILE A 611 39.67 -61.59 52.19
CA ILE A 611 40.05 -62.53 51.12
C ILE A 611 41.29 -63.34 51.50
N HIS A 612 42.28 -62.73 52.19
CA HIS A 612 43.45 -63.46 52.71
C HIS A 612 43.15 -64.38 53.92
N ALA A 613 42.09 -64.11 54.68
CA ALA A 613 41.60 -65.02 55.74
C ALA A 613 40.90 -66.27 55.16
N LEU A 614 40.33 -66.18 53.95
CA LEU A 614 39.74 -67.30 53.22
C LEU A 614 40.81 -68.13 52.49
N GLU A 615 41.84 -67.49 51.95
CA GLU A 615 42.95 -68.10 51.21
C GLU A 615 43.88 -68.94 52.12
N SER A 616 44.08 -68.51 53.37
CA SER A 616 44.86 -69.25 54.39
C SER A 616 44.11 -70.45 54.98
N SER A 617 42.76 -70.42 55.00
CA SER A 617 41.92 -71.55 55.41
C SER A 617 41.81 -72.62 54.31
N LEU A 618 41.80 -72.21 53.04
CA LEU A 618 41.76 -73.11 51.87
C LEU A 618 43.09 -73.86 51.63
N ASN A 619 44.24 -73.24 51.91
CA ASN A 619 45.54 -73.90 51.83
C ASN A 619 45.81 -74.90 52.99
N ARG A 620 45.06 -74.81 54.09
CA ARG A 620 45.13 -75.77 55.21
C ARG A 620 44.30 -77.05 54.96
N ILE A 621 43.31 -76.97 54.07
CA ILE A 621 42.52 -78.12 53.59
C ILE A 621 43.26 -78.82 52.42
N ARG A 622 43.96 -78.04 51.60
CA ARG A 622 44.72 -78.53 50.43
C ARG A 622 45.88 -79.48 50.77
N ASN A 623 46.46 -79.39 51.98
CA ASN A 623 47.62 -80.19 52.40
C ASN A 623 47.25 -81.47 53.17
N SER A 624 45.96 -81.81 53.26
CA SER A 624 45.48 -82.97 54.04
C SER A 624 44.96 -84.13 53.17
N ILE A 625 45.06 -84.02 51.84
CA ILE A 625 44.52 -85.02 50.91
C ILE A 625 45.61 -85.43 49.92
N HIS A 626 46.19 -86.62 50.15
CA HIS A 626 46.96 -87.35 49.15
C HIS A 626 46.01 -88.05 48.17
N LEU A 627 46.16 -87.77 46.88
CA LEU A 627 45.51 -88.49 45.78
C LEU A 627 46.41 -89.62 45.26
N PRO A 628 45.84 -90.78 44.91
CA PRO A 628 46.38 -91.65 43.86
C PRO A 628 45.63 -91.46 42.52
N PRO A 629 46.25 -91.86 41.40
CA PRO A 629 46.04 -91.29 40.08
C PRO A 629 45.02 -92.09 39.27
N ASP A 630 43.95 -91.43 38.82
CA ASP A 630 43.28 -91.66 37.53
C ASP A 630 41.98 -90.86 37.46
N ALA A 631 42.11 -89.53 37.27
CA ALA A 631 41.03 -88.68 36.77
C ALA A 631 41.54 -87.33 36.26
N ALA A 632 42.75 -87.29 35.68
CA ALA A 632 43.38 -86.05 35.20
C ALA A 632 42.81 -85.52 33.86
N SER A 633 41.59 -85.90 33.45
CA SER A 633 41.07 -85.54 32.13
C SER A 633 39.71 -84.84 32.11
N GLN A 634 39.10 -84.51 33.27
CA GLN A 634 37.82 -83.77 33.29
C GLN A 634 37.86 -82.42 34.04
N THR A 635 38.94 -82.10 34.74
CA THR A 635 39.11 -80.81 35.43
C THR A 635 39.63 -79.70 34.50
N LEU A 636 40.16 -80.03 33.31
CA LEU A 636 40.71 -79.05 32.37
C LEU A 636 39.63 -78.32 31.52
N ASN A 637 38.44 -78.90 31.36
CA ASN A 637 37.37 -78.32 30.52
C ASN A 637 36.49 -77.30 31.25
N VAL A 638 36.40 -77.37 32.59
CA VAL A 638 35.67 -76.37 33.39
C VAL A 638 36.48 -75.08 33.53
N LEU A 639 37.82 -75.19 33.57
CA LEU A 639 38.74 -74.05 33.62
C LEU A 639 38.79 -73.23 32.32
N MET A 640 38.56 -73.85 31.15
CA MET A 640 38.46 -73.10 29.88
C MET A 640 37.14 -72.33 29.73
N SER A 641 36.04 -72.81 30.32
CA SER A 641 34.74 -72.15 30.26
C SER A 641 34.63 -70.91 31.17
N LEU A 642 35.31 -70.93 32.32
CA LEU A 642 35.43 -69.77 33.22
C LEU A 642 36.33 -68.66 32.67
N SER A 643 37.29 -68.99 31.80
CA SER A 643 38.11 -67.97 31.11
C SER A 643 37.33 -67.19 30.06
N GLY A 644 36.34 -67.81 29.41
CA GLY A 644 35.50 -67.15 28.40
C GLY A 644 34.56 -66.12 29.02
N THR A 645 33.84 -66.52 30.05
CA THR A 645 32.91 -65.65 30.81
C THR A 645 33.64 -64.51 31.52
N PHE A 646 34.86 -64.74 32.01
CA PHE A 646 35.69 -63.69 32.61
C PHE A 646 36.14 -62.64 31.58
N ASN A 647 36.46 -63.03 30.34
CA ASN A 647 36.80 -62.09 29.28
C ASN A 647 35.59 -61.26 28.82
N THR A 648 34.40 -61.86 28.73
CA THR A 648 33.17 -61.13 28.37
C THR A 648 32.79 -60.07 29.42
N ILE A 649 32.97 -60.37 30.70
CA ILE A 649 32.76 -59.41 31.80
C ILE A 649 33.84 -58.31 31.79
N LYS A 650 35.10 -58.65 31.43
CA LYS A 650 36.19 -57.69 31.30
C LYS A 650 35.96 -56.72 30.13
N ASP A 651 35.41 -57.19 29.02
CA ASP A 651 35.12 -56.38 27.84
C ASP A 651 33.90 -55.47 28.06
N ALA A 652 32.84 -55.97 28.70
CA ALA A 652 31.70 -55.15 29.12
C ALA A 652 32.08 -54.07 30.16
N TYR A 653 33.01 -54.38 31.07
CA TYR A 653 33.58 -53.40 32.00
C TYR A 653 34.45 -52.35 31.29
N LYS A 654 35.20 -52.75 30.24
CA LYS A 654 35.98 -51.82 29.40
C LYS A 654 35.09 -50.89 28.57
N GLU A 655 34.02 -51.40 27.96
CA GLU A 655 33.04 -50.58 27.24
C GLU A 655 32.32 -49.60 28.17
N SER A 656 31.98 -50.02 29.40
CA SER A 656 31.41 -49.14 30.41
C SER A 656 32.39 -48.05 30.88
N LYS A 657 33.69 -48.38 30.99
CA LYS A 657 34.75 -47.42 31.33
C LYS A 657 35.03 -46.42 30.19
N ASP A 658 35.03 -46.87 28.94
CA ASP A 658 35.21 -46.00 27.77
C ASP A 658 33.99 -45.10 27.51
N ALA A 659 32.77 -45.60 27.80
CA ALA A 659 31.57 -44.78 27.78
C ALA A 659 31.61 -43.71 28.89
N ALA A 660 32.08 -44.05 30.10
CA ALA A 660 32.26 -43.09 31.18
C ALA A 660 33.35 -42.04 30.86
N ASN A 661 34.47 -42.44 30.25
CA ASN A 661 35.53 -41.53 29.82
C ASN A 661 35.09 -40.61 28.65
N LYS A 662 34.22 -41.08 27.75
CA LYS A 662 33.60 -40.24 26.69
C LYS A 662 32.64 -39.20 27.26
N VAL A 663 31.93 -39.52 28.35
CA VAL A 663 31.09 -38.56 29.07
C VAL A 663 31.95 -37.54 29.81
N ASP A 664 33.05 -37.96 30.43
CA ASP A 664 34.00 -37.06 31.11
C ASP A 664 34.71 -36.11 30.11
N ALA A 665 34.97 -36.56 28.88
CA ALA A 665 35.52 -35.74 27.79
C ALA A 665 34.54 -34.66 27.25
N THR A 666 33.24 -34.74 27.58
CA THR A 666 32.26 -33.68 27.22
C THR A 666 32.18 -32.55 28.24
N LYS A 667 32.85 -32.68 29.38
CA LYS A 667 32.85 -31.71 30.46
C LYS A 667 33.38 -30.33 30.02
N ASP A 668 34.46 -30.31 29.25
CA ASP A 668 35.04 -29.06 28.74
C ASP A 668 34.16 -28.41 27.67
N THR A 669 33.47 -29.20 26.84
CA THR A 669 32.52 -28.67 25.83
C THR A 669 31.25 -28.13 26.48
N VAL A 670 30.75 -28.77 27.54
CA VAL A 670 29.62 -28.28 28.32
C VAL A 670 30.01 -27.03 29.11
N GLN A 671 31.23 -26.96 29.65
CA GLN A 671 31.75 -25.77 30.31
C GLN A 671 31.96 -24.62 29.32
N GLN A 672 32.58 -24.86 28.15
CA GLN A 672 32.68 -23.87 27.08
C GLN A 672 31.31 -23.39 26.61
N SER A 673 30.32 -24.28 26.52
CA SER A 673 28.94 -23.88 26.19
C SER A 673 28.29 -23.05 27.29
N ALA A 674 28.66 -23.23 28.56
CA ALA A 674 28.18 -22.43 29.69
C ALA A 674 28.85 -21.05 29.69
N ASP A 675 30.17 -21.01 29.51
CA ASP A 675 30.97 -19.79 29.44
C ASP A 675 30.57 -18.92 28.23
N VAL A 676 30.35 -19.51 27.05
CA VAL A 676 29.82 -18.80 25.87
C VAL A 676 28.40 -18.27 26.12
N ARG A 677 27.59 -18.96 26.91
CA ARG A 677 26.24 -18.48 27.28
C ARG A 677 26.33 -17.29 28.23
N GLU A 678 27.27 -17.31 29.15
CA GLU A 678 27.53 -16.22 30.09
C GLU A 678 28.11 -15.00 29.38
N ASP A 679 29.07 -15.19 28.47
CA ASP A 679 29.61 -14.13 27.61
C ASP A 679 28.54 -13.55 26.69
N ALA A 680 27.66 -14.37 26.09
CA ALA A 680 26.55 -13.90 25.29
C ALA A 680 25.52 -13.09 26.12
N LEU A 681 25.29 -13.47 27.38
CA LEU A 681 24.43 -12.72 28.30
C LEU A 681 25.07 -11.40 28.75
N ASN A 682 26.38 -11.39 28.99
CA ASN A 682 27.14 -10.19 29.33
C ASN A 682 27.22 -9.22 28.14
N LEU A 683 27.44 -9.70 26.92
CA LEU A 683 27.39 -8.89 25.70
C LEU A 683 25.98 -8.32 25.45
N ARG A 684 24.94 -9.14 25.67
CA ARG A 684 23.54 -8.69 25.59
C ARG A 684 23.27 -7.56 26.58
N ASN A 685 23.77 -7.66 27.82
CA ASN A 685 23.59 -6.64 28.84
C ASN A 685 24.41 -5.36 28.54
N GLN A 686 25.63 -5.49 28.00
CA GLN A 686 26.45 -4.35 27.56
C GLN A 686 25.83 -3.57 26.40
N VAL A 687 25.07 -4.22 25.52
CA VAL A 687 24.39 -3.55 24.39
C VAL A 687 22.98 -3.06 24.76
N GLN A 688 22.23 -3.84 25.55
CA GLN A 688 20.86 -3.51 25.94
C GLN A 688 20.78 -2.30 26.88
N LEU A 689 21.69 -2.16 27.85
CA LEU A 689 21.63 -1.05 28.81
C LEU A 689 21.85 0.32 28.16
N PRO A 690 22.86 0.53 27.28
CA PRO A 690 23.00 1.77 26.51
C PRO A 690 21.85 1.98 25.53
N ASN A 691 21.43 0.95 24.79
CA ASN A 691 20.32 1.08 23.84
C ASN A 691 19.00 1.43 24.53
N ILE A 692 18.69 0.88 25.70
CA ILE A 692 17.51 1.25 26.49
C ILE A 692 17.66 2.70 26.99
N ARG A 693 18.86 3.13 27.37
CA ARG A 693 19.11 4.51 27.82
C ARG A 693 18.96 5.51 26.68
N ASP A 694 19.46 5.19 25.50
CA ASP A 694 19.37 6.04 24.31
C ASP A 694 17.98 5.99 23.68
N LEU A 695 17.28 4.85 23.74
CA LEU A 695 15.87 4.75 23.39
C LEU A 695 14.99 5.57 24.35
N ASN A 696 15.29 5.55 25.66
CA ASN A 696 14.59 6.39 26.63
C ASN A 696 14.89 7.88 26.40
N LYS A 697 16.13 8.25 26.08
CA LYS A 697 16.47 9.63 25.68
C LYS A 697 15.78 10.05 24.39
N LEU A 698 15.72 9.18 23.39
CA LEU A 698 15.05 9.43 22.11
C LEU A 698 13.54 9.54 22.31
N ASN A 699 12.93 8.66 23.12
CA ASN A 699 11.51 8.71 23.45
C ASN A 699 11.17 10.01 24.21
N HIS A 700 12.02 10.44 25.15
CA HIS A 700 11.86 11.72 25.83
C HIS A 700 12.04 12.92 24.88
N SER A 701 13.00 12.85 23.96
CA SER A 701 13.22 13.86 22.91
C SER A 701 12.03 13.96 21.96
N MET A 702 11.49 12.83 21.50
CA MET A 702 10.32 12.76 20.62
C MET A 702 9.04 13.20 21.31
N ALA A 703 8.92 12.98 22.62
CA ALA A 703 7.77 13.44 23.40
C ALA A 703 7.81 14.96 23.67
N SER A 704 9.01 15.53 23.82
CA SER A 704 9.24 16.93 24.17
C SER A 704 9.33 17.91 22.98
N GLY A 705 9.32 17.44 21.73
CA GLY A 705 9.42 18.29 20.55
C GLY A 705 8.91 17.63 19.26
N PRO A 706 8.56 18.42 18.22
CA PRO A 706 8.62 19.89 18.14
C PRO A 706 7.46 20.57 18.88
N ASN A 707 7.72 21.74 19.47
CA ASN A 707 6.69 22.58 20.07
C ASN A 707 5.87 23.26 18.97
N LEU A 708 4.62 22.83 18.79
CA LEU A 708 3.71 23.29 17.75
C LEU A 708 2.92 24.55 18.15
N THR A 709 3.17 25.14 19.32
CA THR A 709 2.50 26.39 19.76
C THR A 709 2.64 27.56 18.77
N PRO A 710 3.77 27.79 18.08
CA PRO A 710 3.86 28.83 17.04
C PRO A 710 2.90 28.57 15.87
N VAL A 711 2.77 27.31 15.47
CA VAL A 711 1.87 26.88 14.38
C VAL A 711 0.41 26.99 14.83
N ALA A 712 0.10 26.57 16.06
CA ALA A 712 -1.23 26.75 16.65
C ALA A 712 -1.64 28.22 16.71
N LYS A 713 -0.72 29.14 17.04
CA LYS A 713 -0.98 30.60 17.01
C LYS A 713 -1.27 31.11 15.60
N GLN A 714 -0.56 30.62 14.58
CA GLN A 714 -0.80 30.99 13.18
C GLN A 714 -2.10 30.42 12.61
N VAL A 715 -2.51 29.23 13.05
CA VAL A 715 -3.71 28.54 12.53
C VAL A 715 -4.96 28.96 13.30
N CYS A 716 -4.92 28.96 14.62
CA CYS A 716 -6.11 29.18 15.47
C CYS A 716 -6.34 30.63 15.89
N GLY A 717 -5.34 31.53 15.77
CA GLY A 717 -5.40 32.88 16.34
C GLY A 717 -4.96 32.93 17.81
N SER A 718 -4.68 34.12 18.37
CA SER A 718 -3.85 34.29 19.58
C SER A 718 -4.51 33.88 20.92
N LEU A 719 -4.55 32.59 21.23
CA LEU A 719 -5.09 32.08 22.52
C LEU A 719 -4.22 31.08 23.26
N ARG A 720 -3.28 30.37 22.61
CA ARG A 720 -2.48 29.35 23.28
C ARG A 720 -1.17 29.93 23.84
N SER A 721 -1.05 30.00 25.16
CA SER A 721 0.18 30.40 25.87
C SER A 721 1.08 29.20 26.18
N GLU A 722 0.51 28.02 26.42
CA GLU A 722 1.24 26.81 26.82
C GLU A 722 1.91 26.07 25.63
N PRO A 723 3.07 25.41 25.83
CA PRO A 723 3.72 24.58 24.81
C PRO A 723 2.83 23.40 24.38
N CYS A 724 2.66 23.19 23.07
CA CYS A 724 1.98 22.03 22.50
C CYS A 724 3.05 21.10 21.95
N THR A 725 3.49 20.17 22.77
CA THR A 725 4.39 19.06 22.41
C THR A 725 3.60 17.76 22.38
N PRO A 726 4.08 16.69 21.71
CA PRO A 726 3.40 15.39 21.68
C PRO A 726 3.09 14.79 23.07
N LEU A 727 3.79 15.21 24.13
CA LEU A 727 3.52 14.80 25.52
C LEU A 727 2.42 15.63 26.21
N GLN A 728 2.22 16.88 25.79
CA GLN A 728 1.41 17.90 26.49
C GLN A 728 0.13 18.27 25.75
N CYS A 729 -0.12 17.66 24.59
CA CYS A 729 -1.13 18.08 23.63
C CYS A 729 -1.58 16.86 22.82
N ASP A 730 -2.79 16.34 23.10
CA ASP A 730 -3.38 15.30 22.27
C ASP A 730 -3.79 15.87 20.90
N GLY A 731 -3.68 15.08 19.84
CA GLY A 731 -3.91 15.53 18.46
C GLY A 731 -5.28 16.16 18.17
N GLY A 732 -6.26 15.98 19.07
CA GLY A 732 -7.58 16.61 19.03
C GLY A 732 -7.63 18.05 19.58
N ASP A 733 -6.65 18.49 20.35
CA ASP A 733 -6.66 19.75 21.12
C ASP A 733 -5.85 20.89 20.47
N PHE A 734 -5.49 20.74 19.19
CA PHE A 734 -4.67 21.72 18.49
C PHE A 734 -5.34 23.11 18.42
N CYS A 735 -6.66 23.14 18.19
CA CYS A 735 -7.51 24.31 18.38
C CYS A 735 -8.75 23.90 19.21
N PRO A 736 -8.97 24.42 20.44
CA PRO A 736 -10.13 24.03 21.26
C PRO A 736 -11.46 24.54 20.66
N PRO A 737 -12.57 23.77 20.76
CA PRO A 737 -13.84 24.07 20.10
C PRO A 737 -14.61 25.29 20.66
N GLU A 738 -14.33 25.75 21.89
CA GLU A 738 -15.08 26.85 22.53
C GLU A 738 -14.23 28.07 22.91
N GLY A 739 -12.94 28.09 22.59
CA GLY A 739 -12.01 29.13 23.07
C GLY A 739 -11.76 30.32 22.13
N THR A 740 -12.14 30.24 20.85
CA THR A 740 -11.87 31.34 19.89
C THR A 740 -13.03 32.33 19.86
N PRO A 741 -12.82 33.61 20.24
CA PRO A 741 -13.87 34.61 20.09
C PRO A 741 -14.23 34.74 18.59
N PRO A 742 -15.53 34.82 18.26
CA PRO A 742 -15.94 35.05 16.88
C PRO A 742 -15.30 36.33 16.35
N CYS A 743 -14.92 36.32 15.08
CA CYS A 743 -14.45 37.51 14.37
C CYS A 743 -15.56 38.56 14.33
N GLU A 744 -15.55 39.49 15.29
CA GLU A 744 -16.53 40.57 15.35
C GLU A 744 -16.33 41.56 14.19
N LYS A 745 -17.45 42.00 13.62
CA LYS A 745 -17.50 42.91 12.46
C LYS A 745 -16.73 44.20 12.79
N GLY A 746 -15.66 44.48 12.04
CA GLY A 746 -14.82 45.68 12.20
C GLY A 746 -13.56 45.52 13.05
N LYS A 747 -13.25 44.32 13.58
CA LYS A 747 -11.97 44.05 14.27
C LYS A 747 -11.00 43.25 13.39
N LYS A 748 -9.70 43.45 13.61
CA LYS A 748 -8.63 42.78 12.84
C LYS A 748 -8.48 41.32 13.30
N CYS A 749 -8.90 40.38 12.45
CA CYS A 749 -8.79 38.95 12.71
C CYS A 749 -7.42 38.39 12.37
N ILE A 750 -6.93 37.45 13.19
CA ILE A 750 -5.60 36.85 13.08
C ILE A 750 -5.78 35.34 13.22
N GLY A 751 -5.16 34.57 12.31
CA GLY A 751 -5.24 33.10 12.29
C GLY A 751 -6.01 32.56 11.10
N ALA A 752 -5.54 31.48 10.48
CA ALA A 752 -6.13 30.91 9.27
C ALA A 752 -7.58 30.40 9.45
N LEU A 753 -7.91 29.81 10.59
CA LEU A 753 -9.22 29.22 10.87
C LEU A 753 -10.32 30.28 11.14
N PRO A 754 -10.10 31.34 11.95
CA PRO A 754 -11.04 32.45 12.06
C PRO A 754 -11.24 33.20 10.74
N LEU A 755 -10.17 33.39 9.95
CA LEU A 755 -10.23 34.07 8.64
C LEU A 755 -11.03 33.26 7.61
N SER A 756 -10.86 31.93 7.57
CA SER A 756 -11.61 31.08 6.65
C SER A 756 -13.10 31.02 7.00
N LYS A 757 -13.45 30.92 8.29
CA LYS A 757 -14.84 30.98 8.75
C LYS A 757 -15.50 32.32 8.39
N TRP A 758 -14.79 33.44 8.58
CA TRP A 758 -15.30 34.77 8.20
C TRP A 758 -15.46 34.92 6.68
N ALA A 759 -14.49 34.47 5.89
CA ALA A 759 -14.59 34.47 4.43
C ALA A 759 -15.77 33.61 3.93
N MET A 760 -16.09 32.51 4.61
CA MET A 760 -17.27 31.69 4.33
C MET A 760 -18.58 32.43 4.68
N THR A 761 -18.62 33.18 5.78
CA THR A 761 -19.78 34.03 6.13
C THR A 761 -19.96 35.18 5.13
N ASP A 762 -18.89 35.88 4.75
CA ASP A 762 -18.92 36.91 3.71
C ASP A 762 -19.35 36.33 2.35
N ALA A 763 -18.89 35.13 1.99
CA ALA A 763 -19.34 34.44 0.78
C ALA A 763 -20.82 34.06 0.82
N GLN A 764 -21.37 33.79 2.02
CA GLN A 764 -22.79 33.55 2.24
C GLN A 764 -23.60 34.85 2.10
N ASP A 765 -23.12 35.95 2.67
CA ASP A 765 -23.75 37.27 2.62
C ASP A 765 -23.70 37.90 1.20
N VAL A 766 -22.63 37.64 0.43
CA VAL A 766 -22.51 38.04 -0.99
C VAL A 766 -23.45 37.22 -1.88
N LYS A 767 -23.84 36.01 -1.47
CA LYS A 767 -24.84 35.19 -2.17
C LYS A 767 -26.24 35.84 -2.13
N GLU A 768 -26.55 36.66 -1.12
CA GLU A 768 -27.77 37.48 -1.08
C GLU A 768 -27.67 38.78 -1.90
N ILE A 769 -26.47 39.26 -2.21
CA ILE A 769 -26.25 40.48 -3.04
C ILE A 769 -26.38 40.19 -4.55
N HIS A 770 -26.28 38.94 -4.99
CA HIS A 770 -26.57 38.55 -6.38
C HIS A 770 -28.06 38.72 -6.77
N SER A 771 -28.91 39.08 -5.82
CA SER A 771 -30.34 39.37 -5.99
C SER A 771 -30.65 40.79 -6.52
N LEU A 772 -29.66 41.68 -6.70
CA LEU A 772 -29.90 43.11 -6.94
C LEU A 772 -29.32 43.65 -8.27
N ARG A 773 -29.01 42.80 -9.25
CA ARG A 773 -28.48 43.26 -10.56
C ARG A 773 -29.26 42.82 -11.79
N THR A 774 -30.58 42.66 -11.68
CA THR A 774 -31.46 42.42 -12.83
C THR A 774 -32.79 43.18 -12.72
N LEU A 775 -32.71 44.51 -12.65
CA LEU A 775 -33.82 45.41 -12.97
C LEU A 775 -33.30 46.39 -14.02
N PHE A 776 -33.96 46.39 -15.19
CA PHE A 776 -33.58 46.98 -16.48
C PHE A 776 -32.76 46.07 -17.41
N ASP A 777 -33.38 44.98 -17.86
CA ASP A 777 -33.80 44.88 -19.27
C ASP A 777 -34.72 43.66 -19.42
N ASP A 778 -36.01 43.95 -19.23
CA ASP A 778 -37.14 43.05 -19.35
C ASP A 778 -37.87 43.42 -20.64
N VAL A 779 -37.60 42.74 -21.77
CA VAL A 779 -38.60 42.53 -22.82
C VAL A 779 -38.29 41.23 -23.55
N GLN A 780 -39.23 40.28 -23.44
CA GLN A 780 -39.38 39.03 -24.19
C GLN A 780 -38.60 37.80 -23.70
N LEU A 781 -39.14 37.07 -22.71
CA LEU A 781 -39.24 35.60 -22.72
C LEU A 781 -40.02 35.01 -21.51
N GLN A 782 -41.14 35.64 -21.11
CA GLN A 782 -41.90 35.20 -19.93
C GLN A 782 -43.04 34.20 -20.21
N ASP A 783 -43.38 33.92 -21.47
CA ASP A 783 -44.53 33.06 -21.83
C ASP A 783 -44.21 31.54 -21.83
N THR A 784 -42.94 31.16 -22.05
CA THR A 784 -42.57 29.75 -22.27
C THR A 784 -42.23 29.00 -20.98
N GLN A 785 -41.83 29.72 -19.92
CA GLN A 785 -41.46 29.13 -18.63
C GLN A 785 -42.67 28.86 -17.72
N ASP A 786 -43.70 29.71 -17.80
CA ASP A 786 -44.92 29.57 -17.01
C ASP A 786 -45.73 28.32 -17.40
N ARG A 787 -45.77 28.00 -18.71
CA ARG A 787 -46.37 26.75 -19.20
C ARG A 787 -45.63 25.50 -18.70
N THR A 788 -44.30 25.56 -18.58
CA THR A 788 -43.49 24.40 -18.16
C THR A 788 -43.61 24.13 -16.65
N ASN A 789 -43.72 25.20 -15.84
CA ASN A 789 -43.96 25.08 -14.40
C ASN A 789 -45.40 24.64 -14.08
N GLN A 790 -46.39 25.08 -14.86
CA GLN A 790 -47.79 24.63 -14.70
C GLN A 790 -47.95 23.13 -14.97
N VAL A 791 -47.20 22.56 -15.93
CA VAL A 791 -47.18 21.12 -16.22
C VAL A 791 -46.51 20.34 -15.08
N ARG A 792 -45.44 20.88 -14.49
CA ARG A 792 -44.73 20.26 -13.35
C ARG A 792 -45.58 20.22 -12.07
N ASP A 793 -46.31 21.29 -11.77
CA ASP A 793 -47.25 21.34 -10.64
C ASP A 793 -48.47 20.44 -10.85
N SER A 794 -48.94 20.33 -12.09
CA SER A 794 -50.04 19.41 -12.45
C SER A 794 -49.62 17.96 -12.32
N ALA A 795 -48.38 17.61 -12.71
CA ALA A 795 -47.80 16.29 -12.53
C ALA A 795 -47.55 15.94 -11.05
N GLY A 796 -47.16 16.92 -10.22
CA GLY A 796 -47.03 16.77 -8.77
C GLY A 796 -48.38 16.52 -8.07
N LYS A 797 -49.43 17.28 -8.45
CA LYS A 797 -50.79 17.07 -7.94
C LYS A 797 -51.36 15.71 -8.38
N LEU A 798 -51.07 15.26 -9.61
CA LEU A 798 -51.48 13.94 -10.09
C LEU A 798 -50.77 12.81 -9.33
N ASN A 799 -49.46 12.92 -9.06
CA ASN A 799 -48.71 11.92 -8.29
C ASN A 799 -49.26 11.77 -6.86
N ASN A 800 -49.64 12.87 -6.21
CA ASN A 800 -50.25 12.81 -4.89
C ASN A 800 -51.67 12.22 -4.92
N ARG A 801 -52.47 12.49 -5.97
CA ARG A 801 -53.76 11.83 -6.17
C ARG A 801 -53.62 10.33 -6.45
N VAL A 802 -52.62 9.92 -7.22
CA VAL A 802 -52.32 8.51 -7.51
C VAL A 802 -51.82 7.78 -6.26
N LYS A 803 -50.99 8.42 -5.42
CA LYS A 803 -50.59 7.87 -4.12
C LYS A 803 -51.77 7.71 -3.16
N LYS A 804 -52.69 8.68 -3.13
CA LYS A 804 -53.90 8.61 -2.31
C LYS A 804 -54.85 7.50 -2.79
N ALA A 805 -55.11 7.43 -4.10
CA ALA A 805 -55.92 6.38 -4.71
C ALA A 805 -55.30 4.98 -4.53
N ARG A 806 -53.96 4.87 -4.54
CA ARG A 806 -53.26 3.62 -4.25
C ARG A 806 -53.43 3.19 -2.79
N HIS A 807 -53.39 4.11 -1.84
CA HIS A 807 -53.62 3.79 -0.42
C HIS A 807 -55.08 3.40 -0.15
N GLU A 808 -56.04 4.05 -0.82
CA GLU A 808 -57.46 3.67 -0.75
C GLU A 808 -57.68 2.28 -1.39
N LEU A 809 -57.05 1.99 -2.54
CA LEU A 809 -57.12 0.69 -3.20
C LEU A 809 -56.43 -0.43 -2.41
N GLU A 810 -55.29 -0.17 -1.76
CA GLU A 810 -54.62 -1.15 -0.88
C GLU A 810 -55.46 -1.45 0.39
N GLY A 811 -56.22 -0.46 0.87
CA GLY A 811 -57.24 -0.64 1.92
C GLY A 811 -58.38 -1.55 1.47
N ASP A 812 -59.03 -1.22 0.35
CA ASP A 812 -60.12 -2.01 -0.22
C ASP A 812 -59.70 -3.45 -0.57
N LEU A 813 -58.46 -3.65 -1.02
CA LEU A 813 -57.90 -4.97 -1.30
C LEU A 813 -57.70 -5.81 -0.02
N THR A 814 -57.43 -5.15 1.10
CA THR A 814 -57.26 -5.78 2.42
C THR A 814 -58.62 -6.19 3.00
N ASP A 815 -59.63 -5.32 2.87
CA ASP A 815 -60.99 -5.62 3.28
C ASP A 815 -61.60 -6.73 2.42
N THR A 816 -61.37 -6.72 1.10
CA THR A 816 -61.77 -7.82 0.21
C THR A 816 -61.09 -9.14 0.59
N ARG A 817 -59.82 -9.10 1.04
CA ARG A 817 -59.11 -10.30 1.53
C ARG A 817 -59.69 -10.83 2.83
N ASN A 818 -60.11 -9.94 3.73
CA ASN A 818 -60.75 -10.32 5.00
C ASN A 818 -62.13 -10.92 4.76
N VAL A 819 -62.92 -10.36 3.84
CA VAL A 819 -64.21 -10.93 3.43
C VAL A 819 -64.04 -12.28 2.75
N VAL A 820 -63.04 -12.44 1.87
CA VAL A 820 -62.71 -13.74 1.26
C VAL A 820 -62.24 -14.76 2.30
N LYS A 821 -61.54 -14.31 3.36
CA LYS A 821 -61.12 -15.17 4.48
C LYS A 821 -62.32 -15.60 5.34
N GLU A 822 -63.23 -14.68 5.66
CA GLU A 822 -64.48 -14.99 6.38
C GLU A 822 -65.40 -15.92 5.57
N LEU A 823 -65.50 -15.73 4.24
CA LEU A 823 -66.26 -16.63 3.37
C LEU A 823 -65.61 -18.01 3.28
N LYS A 824 -64.27 -18.07 3.26
CA LYS A 824 -63.51 -19.33 3.24
C LYS A 824 -63.65 -20.09 4.55
N ASP A 825 -63.66 -19.39 5.69
CA ASP A 825 -63.86 -19.99 7.01
C ASP A 825 -65.32 -20.44 7.22
N PHE A 826 -66.29 -19.73 6.63
CA PHE A 826 -67.71 -20.12 6.63
C PHE A 826 -68.01 -21.34 5.73
N LEU A 827 -67.28 -21.51 4.62
CA LEU A 827 -67.50 -22.59 3.66
C LEU A 827 -66.70 -23.89 3.94
N SER A 828 -65.80 -23.90 4.94
CA SER A 828 -64.83 -25.00 5.15
C SER A 828 -65.06 -25.90 6.38
N GLY A 829 -66.17 -25.81 7.13
CA GLY A 829 -66.30 -26.69 8.30
C GLY A 829 -67.70 -26.82 8.89
N ARG A 830 -68.34 -27.97 8.65
CA ARG A 830 -69.58 -28.42 9.27
C ARG A 830 -69.28 -29.41 10.42
N ILE A 831 -69.87 -29.13 11.58
CA ILE A 831 -70.53 -30.04 12.54
C ILE A 831 -69.70 -30.68 13.69
N HIS A 832 -70.28 -30.53 14.90
CA HIS A 832 -70.15 -31.22 16.21
C HIS A 832 -69.14 -30.63 17.21
N GLN A 833 -69.44 -30.30 18.49
CA GLN A 833 -70.66 -30.38 19.33
C GLN A 833 -70.36 -29.69 20.69
N HIS A 834 -71.39 -29.15 21.37
CA HIS A 834 -71.50 -28.89 22.83
C HIS A 834 -70.61 -27.80 23.49
N GLN A 835 -71.01 -26.97 24.46
CA GLN A 835 -72.25 -26.70 25.20
C GLN A 835 -72.02 -25.42 26.04
N CYS A 836 -73.08 -24.63 26.29
CA CYS A 836 -73.07 -23.46 27.18
C CYS A 836 -73.03 -23.86 28.67
N ILE A 837 -72.31 -23.11 29.52
CA ILE A 837 -72.54 -22.90 30.98
C ILE A 837 -71.93 -21.52 31.32
N GLU A 838 -72.72 -20.44 31.45
CA GLU A 838 -73.24 -19.83 32.70
C GLU A 838 -72.23 -19.64 33.86
N GLY A 839 -72.16 -18.44 34.45
CA GLY A 839 -71.56 -18.29 35.79
C GLY A 839 -70.82 -16.98 36.07
N SER A 840 -71.55 -15.87 36.12
CA SER A 840 -71.46 -14.74 37.05
C SER A 840 -70.29 -14.66 38.06
N LEU A 841 -69.62 -13.49 38.12
CA LEU A 841 -69.61 -12.52 39.24
C LEU A 841 -68.51 -11.47 38.92
N ALA A 842 -68.86 -10.29 38.43
CA ALA A 842 -69.28 -9.11 39.21
C ALA A 842 -68.12 -8.35 39.87
N ILE A 843 -68.18 -7.01 39.68
CA ILE A 843 -67.74 -5.94 40.58
C ILE A 843 -66.37 -5.27 40.30
N PHE A 844 -66.48 -4.13 39.62
CA PHE A 844 -66.14 -2.77 40.09
C PHE A 844 -65.10 -1.94 39.31
N GLN A 845 -65.65 -0.83 38.80
CA GLN A 845 -65.19 0.55 38.91
C GLN A 845 -63.95 1.04 38.13
N TYR A 846 -64.29 1.82 37.10
CA TYR A 846 -63.80 3.17 36.81
C TYR A 846 -62.28 3.40 36.74
N PHE A 847 -61.73 3.45 35.52
CA PHE A 847 -61.33 4.70 34.86
C PHE A 847 -61.20 4.48 33.35
#